data_AF-A0A0S4M6F1-F1
#
_entry.id   AF-A0A0S4M6F1-F1
#
_cell.length_a   1.000
_cell.length_b   1.000
_cell.length_c   1.000
_cell.angle_alpha   90.00
_cell.angle_beta   90.00
_cell.angle_gamma   90.00
#
_symmetry.space_group_name_H-M   'P 1'
#
loop_
_entity.id
_entity.type
_entity.pdbx_description
1 polymer ?
#
loop_
_entity_poly.entity_id
_entity_poly.type
_entity_poly.pdbx_seq_one_letter_code
_entity_poly.pdbx_strand_id
1 'polypeptide(L)'
;MISSPTGNMKSNNYTDLGDEGTQESLFNKDEIFSSPCLKMCLNILESEFASPQKAEEELINVMETIDESYKDVTALSSRYNHPETTMARYDQSRFEFSLNKLYKDIFTRDNTEDSFAKLWFSRNFTMTENRQKVEFVDSFCSLIKSAENLYSSKPPSRDKYLTVVPEKEFQESYLNLVRSLSHYNDESISPENEKKITDNLKKMYFLFFPDTNQREYTNWISKNLTGTSEKKMDFAIQVIDKCKQAKSDAEKMISIKTEGFSGEKFSKLATFLCEELSNINGNMIDSDTSEYILYSLLENSIPNSDFLNCNKSPNHPKVNGLQNLLSTHIGKLYKNQYDRIGKNEVAALISALANSTGEIHHSNEAENFVKRISERFDIEAYTLDDISGRNFSEEASLFLYSQIPSSIRKMMINILSEQSQGKYTIKNLEESLNLAMDGKDEFSAIIRDNVNKSYQYSDELSGLFCRNIISSLKTKSIGAEDRNSVTATRLTSDKLKALMEFIVSNGELKPENPLFQSSKELISEITFDLSLLSPVHAHKISSILTNLEHPQAEDAKSIANLITEESLSRVAYMSLHSIKEKLLSSTTNEEKFKNWESVSRNMQIEMSHITEEENGIEKIITIIYEKLSTQEREGIKKILSDISKAEKTLSHMEEHSRSFLLKEVRTSLDLWKKSFGISSDARSKLLRNLEKPQSKWQKIICDHLNLYHHRKYNYFYQVDGTLPQSTFMVAKNKCLPNVSNGSQHPINVDGKEYMIPEALWLDANRSTFIVQDKTIMTDGDDGNQISRDELALNKTTAIIREINKLYLTDEALASLLALMNQNTAAQLVLAIRPTSISMFPKESGISSSPSLSKETIYSAKKTQEGYLILTCSISGEIKALEKLPEGISKETDDRNYSSDTDIIPLHDQQLPNLSANMKVRINEDGTVDLLDIRHILTAITPDVIDGLIVSSKNQDM
;
A
#
# COMPACT_ATOMS: atom_id res chain seq x y z
N MET A 1 48.89 6.12 -28.45
CA MET A 1 49.59 5.99 -29.75
C MET A 1 49.30 4.59 -30.27
N ILE A 2 48.19 4.43 -30.99
CA ILE A 2 48.10 4.35 -32.47
C ILE A 2 48.97 3.21 -33.03
N SER A 3 48.29 2.13 -33.40
CA SER A 3 48.64 1.32 -34.56
C SER A 3 47.41 0.53 -35.02
N SER A 4 46.76 1.05 -36.06
CA SER A 4 45.84 0.34 -36.94
C SER A 4 46.56 -0.80 -37.68
N PRO A 5 45.81 -1.77 -38.22
CA PRO A 5 45.97 -2.07 -39.63
C PRO A 5 44.64 -2.10 -40.39
N THR A 6 44.69 -1.42 -41.52
CA THR A 6 43.74 -1.37 -42.64
C THR A 6 43.52 -2.72 -43.32
N GLY A 7 42.28 -2.96 -43.73
CA GLY A 7 41.94 -3.35 -45.10
C GLY A 7 42.08 -4.83 -45.49
N ASN A 8 40.94 -5.47 -45.71
CA ASN A 8 40.74 -6.30 -46.90
C ASN A 8 39.25 -6.37 -47.25
N MET A 9 38.84 -5.49 -48.16
CA MET A 9 37.69 -5.70 -49.03
C MET A 9 37.96 -6.95 -49.87
N LYS A 10 37.11 -7.98 -49.77
CA LYS A 10 36.95 -8.95 -50.85
C LYS A 10 35.75 -8.53 -51.69
N SER A 11 36.04 -7.86 -52.80
CA SER A 11 35.15 -7.80 -53.94
C SER A 11 35.07 -9.19 -54.58
N ASN A 12 33.88 -9.75 -54.73
CA ASN A 12 33.65 -10.79 -55.72
C ASN A 12 32.68 -10.22 -56.77
N ASN A 13 33.27 -9.59 -57.79
CA ASN A 13 32.65 -9.51 -59.11
C ASN A 13 32.64 -10.92 -59.71
N TYR A 14 31.53 -11.31 -60.32
CA TYR A 14 31.52 -12.33 -61.37
C TYR A 14 30.72 -11.80 -62.55
N THR A 15 31.40 -11.67 -63.69
CA THR A 15 30.81 -11.55 -65.03
C THR A 15 31.45 -12.63 -65.91
N ASP A 16 30.57 -13.45 -66.49
CA ASP A 16 30.60 -14.29 -67.69
C ASP A 16 31.85 -15.08 -68.10
N LEU A 17 31.69 -16.41 -68.21
CA LEU A 17 31.51 -17.14 -69.49
C LEU A 17 31.60 -18.66 -69.26
N GLY A 18 30.64 -19.43 -69.77
CA GLY A 18 30.77 -20.89 -69.87
C GLY A 18 29.42 -21.64 -69.90
N ASP A 19 28.82 -21.68 -71.08
CA ASP A 19 27.64 -22.47 -71.43
C ASP A 19 27.98 -23.98 -71.41
N GLU A 20 27.41 -24.73 -70.46
CA GLU A 20 26.95 -26.12 -70.66
C GLU A 20 26.01 -26.50 -69.52
N GLY A 21 24.75 -26.74 -69.88
CA GLY A 21 23.62 -26.83 -68.97
C GLY A 21 23.69 -27.99 -67.98
N THR A 22 23.53 -27.64 -66.71
CA THR A 22 22.58 -28.33 -65.83
C THR A 22 22.07 -27.27 -64.85
N GLN A 23 20.82 -26.84 -65.01
CA GLN A 23 20.11 -26.17 -63.93
C GLN A 23 20.04 -27.17 -62.77
N GLU A 24 20.93 -27.06 -61.79
CA GLU A 24 20.67 -27.61 -60.47
C GLU A 24 19.43 -26.88 -59.97
N SER A 25 18.29 -27.58 -59.98
CA SER A 25 17.07 -27.06 -59.38
C SER A 25 17.38 -26.75 -57.91
N LEU A 26 17.21 -25.49 -57.50
CA LEU A 26 17.34 -25.00 -56.12
C LEU A 26 16.34 -25.63 -55.13
N PHE A 27 15.63 -26.67 -55.55
CA PHE A 27 14.58 -27.37 -54.83
C PHE A 27 14.97 -28.83 -54.64
N ASN A 28 15.36 -29.18 -53.41
CA ASN A 28 15.50 -30.58 -53.01
C ASN A 28 14.09 -31.19 -52.92
N LYS A 29 13.64 -31.84 -54.00
CA LYS A 29 12.26 -32.34 -54.15
C LYS A 29 11.79 -33.18 -52.95
N ASP A 30 12.70 -33.91 -52.31
CA ASP A 30 12.34 -34.81 -51.20
C ASP A 30 12.07 -34.10 -49.85
N GLU A 31 12.58 -32.88 -49.63
CA GLU A 31 12.30 -32.10 -48.40
C GLU A 31 10.98 -31.33 -48.49
N ILE A 32 10.61 -30.86 -49.69
CA ILE A 32 9.46 -29.98 -49.94
C ILE A 32 8.13 -30.73 -49.75
N PHE A 33 8.01 -31.94 -50.26
CA PHE A 33 6.74 -32.69 -50.20
C PHE A 33 6.48 -33.42 -48.87
N SER A 34 7.37 -33.25 -47.89
CA SER A 34 7.19 -33.76 -46.53
C SER A 34 6.45 -32.78 -45.60
N SER A 35 6.31 -31.50 -46.00
CA SER A 35 5.68 -30.45 -45.20
C SER A 35 4.15 -30.38 -45.38
N PRO A 36 3.36 -30.41 -44.29
CA PRO A 36 1.90 -30.28 -44.35
C PRO A 36 1.40 -28.99 -45.01
N CYS A 37 2.09 -27.86 -44.82
CA CYS A 37 1.70 -26.55 -45.35
C CYS A 37 1.88 -26.47 -46.88
N LEU A 38 2.89 -27.15 -47.43
CA LEU A 38 3.14 -27.22 -48.88
C LEU A 38 2.05 -28.01 -49.59
N LYS A 39 1.57 -29.10 -48.97
CA LYS A 39 0.45 -29.90 -49.50
C LYS A 39 -0.84 -29.10 -49.60
N MET A 40 -1.11 -28.20 -48.66
CA MET A 40 -2.30 -27.33 -48.68
C MET A 40 -2.21 -26.25 -49.78
N CYS A 41 -1.05 -25.60 -49.94
CA CYS A 41 -0.82 -24.63 -51.03
C CYS A 41 -0.89 -25.30 -52.41
N LEU A 42 -0.37 -26.53 -52.52
CA LEU A 42 -0.53 -27.36 -53.72
C LEU A 42 -1.99 -27.68 -53.99
N ASN A 43 -2.79 -28.07 -53.00
CA ASN A 43 -4.22 -28.34 -53.19
C ASN A 43 -4.99 -27.12 -53.73
N ILE A 44 -4.60 -25.91 -53.35
CA ILE A 44 -5.18 -24.66 -53.89
C ILE A 44 -4.86 -24.55 -55.38
N LEU A 45 -3.59 -24.71 -55.75
CA LEU A 45 -3.14 -24.62 -57.15
C LEU A 45 -3.63 -25.79 -58.00
N GLU A 46 -3.71 -27.00 -57.47
CA GLU A 46 -4.20 -28.20 -58.18
C GLU A 46 -5.62 -28.01 -58.72
N SER A 47 -6.44 -27.15 -58.09
CA SER A 47 -7.77 -26.81 -58.60
C SER A 47 -7.75 -25.91 -59.85
N GLU A 48 -6.64 -25.23 -60.11
CA GLU A 48 -6.43 -24.29 -61.22
C GLU A 48 -5.64 -24.92 -62.39
N PHE A 49 -5.00 -26.07 -62.16
CA PHE A 49 -4.13 -26.74 -63.14
C PHE A 49 -4.58 -28.16 -63.50
N ALA A 50 -4.33 -28.56 -64.75
CA ALA A 50 -4.77 -29.85 -65.28
C ALA A 50 -3.95 -31.06 -64.80
N SER A 51 -2.84 -30.84 -64.07
CA SER A 51 -2.04 -31.92 -63.47
C SER A 51 -1.30 -31.44 -62.20
N PRO A 52 -1.11 -32.32 -61.20
CA PRO A 52 -0.36 -32.00 -59.98
C PRO A 52 1.06 -31.49 -60.26
N GLN A 53 1.76 -32.07 -61.24
CA GLN A 53 3.11 -31.66 -61.65
C GLN A 53 3.18 -30.20 -62.13
N LYS A 54 2.12 -29.70 -62.78
CA LYS A 54 2.06 -28.29 -63.21
C LYS A 54 1.77 -27.34 -62.05
N ALA A 55 0.96 -27.80 -61.08
CA ALA A 55 0.73 -27.05 -59.84
C ALA A 55 2.02 -26.96 -58.99
N GLU A 56 2.84 -28.03 -58.98
CA GLU A 56 4.16 -28.03 -58.34
C GLU A 56 5.15 -27.07 -59.02
N GLU A 57 5.23 -27.08 -60.35
CA GLU A 57 6.07 -26.15 -61.12
C GLU A 57 5.65 -24.69 -60.92
N GLU A 58 4.33 -24.42 -60.90
CA GLU A 58 3.83 -23.07 -60.63
C GLU A 58 4.09 -22.64 -59.18
N LEU A 59 3.96 -23.53 -58.19
CA LEU A 59 4.29 -23.23 -56.80
C LEU A 59 5.76 -22.81 -56.65
N ILE A 60 6.67 -23.52 -57.31
CA ILE A 60 8.09 -23.20 -57.35
C ILE A 60 8.31 -21.80 -57.94
N ASN A 61 7.72 -21.54 -59.11
CA ASN A 61 7.84 -20.26 -59.81
C ASN A 61 7.30 -19.07 -58.99
N VAL A 62 6.17 -19.27 -58.29
CA VAL A 62 5.60 -18.27 -57.37
C VAL A 62 6.56 -17.97 -56.22
N MET A 63 7.15 -19.01 -55.61
CA MET A 63 8.08 -18.82 -54.48
C MET A 63 9.38 -18.13 -54.90
N GLU A 64 9.94 -18.46 -56.07
CA GLU A 64 11.11 -17.75 -56.64
C GLU A 64 10.79 -16.27 -56.89
N THR A 65 9.61 -16.00 -57.43
CA THR A 65 9.14 -14.63 -57.72
C THR A 65 8.98 -13.79 -56.45
N ILE A 66 8.48 -14.40 -55.37
CA ILE A 66 8.37 -13.75 -54.06
C ILE A 66 9.77 -13.42 -53.52
N ASP A 67 10.73 -14.34 -53.63
CA ASP A 67 12.09 -14.14 -53.12
C ASP A 67 12.87 -13.07 -53.88
N GLU A 68 12.79 -13.05 -55.21
CA GLU A 68 13.37 -11.99 -56.02
C GLU A 68 12.79 -10.62 -55.64
N SER A 69 11.47 -10.54 -55.49
CA SER A 69 10.78 -9.30 -55.11
C SER A 69 11.18 -8.84 -53.72
N TYR A 70 11.29 -9.76 -52.75
CA TYR A 70 11.75 -9.46 -51.40
C TYR A 70 13.21 -8.99 -51.36
N LYS A 71 14.10 -9.64 -52.11
CA LYS A 71 15.51 -9.25 -52.22
C LYS A 71 15.68 -7.85 -52.81
N ASP A 72 14.89 -7.51 -53.84
CA ASP A 72 14.90 -6.18 -54.44
C ASP A 72 14.39 -5.10 -53.47
N VAL A 73 13.31 -5.40 -52.73
CA VAL A 73 12.72 -4.50 -51.74
C VAL A 73 13.68 -4.25 -50.57
N THR A 74 14.33 -5.28 -50.05
CA THR A 74 15.28 -5.18 -48.92
C THR A 74 16.58 -4.45 -49.30
N ALA A 75 17.13 -4.72 -50.49
CA ALA A 75 18.31 -4.03 -51.01
C ALA A 75 18.07 -2.53 -51.27
N LEU A 76 16.85 -2.15 -51.64
CA LEU A 76 16.46 -0.73 -51.76
C LEU A 76 16.18 -0.12 -50.39
N SER A 77 15.49 -0.83 -49.50
CA SER A 77 15.17 -0.33 -48.15
C SER A 77 16.42 0.02 -47.34
N SER A 78 17.43 -0.86 -47.35
CA SER A 78 18.70 -0.62 -46.68
C SER A 78 19.43 0.66 -47.14
N ARG A 79 19.15 1.18 -48.34
CA ARG A 79 19.72 2.45 -48.84
C ARG A 79 18.97 3.70 -48.37
N TYR A 80 17.71 3.55 -47.94
CA TYR A 80 16.77 4.66 -47.71
C TYR A 80 16.09 4.60 -46.32
N ASN A 81 16.64 3.83 -45.38
CA ASN A 81 16.13 3.68 -44.02
C ASN A 81 16.29 4.93 -43.14
N HIS A 82 17.18 5.87 -43.51
CA HIS A 82 17.44 7.09 -42.73
C HIS A 82 16.43 8.21 -43.08
N PRO A 83 15.80 8.89 -42.10
CA PRO A 83 14.74 9.88 -42.34
C PRO A 83 15.16 11.09 -43.20
N GLU A 84 16.45 11.40 -43.25
CA GLU A 84 17.00 12.50 -44.04
C GLU A 84 17.26 12.12 -45.51
N THR A 85 17.19 10.84 -45.84
CA THR A 85 17.53 10.31 -47.17
C THR A 85 16.26 10.13 -47.99
N THR A 86 16.01 11.04 -48.94
CA THR A 86 14.85 10.93 -49.82
C THR A 86 15.11 9.92 -50.95
N MET A 87 14.16 9.03 -51.20
CA MET A 87 14.28 8.02 -52.25
C MET A 87 14.29 8.68 -53.64
N ALA A 88 15.29 8.37 -54.47
CA ALA A 88 15.37 8.91 -55.83
C ALA A 88 14.20 8.40 -56.69
N ARG A 89 13.67 9.21 -57.61
CA ARG A 89 12.46 8.89 -58.39
C ARG A 89 12.48 7.54 -59.12
N TYR A 90 13.64 7.12 -59.63
CA TYR A 90 13.81 5.81 -60.28
C TYR A 90 13.73 4.67 -59.26
N ASP A 91 14.49 4.78 -58.17
CA ASP A 91 14.50 3.80 -57.08
C ASP A 91 13.15 3.73 -56.37
N GLN A 92 12.46 4.86 -56.23
CA GLN A 92 11.08 4.94 -55.74
C GLN A 92 10.10 4.15 -56.60
N SER A 93 10.17 4.32 -57.92
CA SER A 93 9.30 3.59 -58.86
C SER A 93 9.58 2.09 -58.81
N ARG A 94 10.87 1.70 -58.69
CA ARG A 94 11.29 0.31 -58.58
C ARG A 94 10.85 -0.31 -57.24
N PHE A 95 11.02 0.43 -56.14
CA PHE A 95 10.63 0.00 -54.80
C PHE A 95 9.11 -0.21 -54.70
N GLU A 96 8.31 0.74 -55.21
CA GLU A 96 6.85 0.62 -55.28
C GLU A 96 6.39 -0.56 -56.15
N PHE A 97 7.05 -0.79 -57.28
CA PHE A 97 6.75 -1.93 -58.15
C PHE A 97 7.06 -3.26 -57.47
N SER A 98 8.25 -3.42 -56.90
CA SER A 98 8.67 -4.66 -56.23
C SER A 98 7.83 -4.93 -54.97
N LEU A 99 7.44 -3.90 -54.21
CA LEU A 99 6.49 -4.02 -53.10
C LEU A 99 5.09 -4.46 -53.54
N ASN A 100 4.56 -3.88 -54.62
CA ASN A 100 3.27 -4.27 -55.17
C ASN A 100 3.28 -5.72 -55.66
N LYS A 101 4.39 -6.14 -56.28
CA LYS A 101 4.59 -7.51 -56.75
C LYS A 101 4.67 -8.48 -55.57
N LEU A 102 5.53 -8.18 -54.58
CA LEU A 102 5.65 -8.94 -53.34
C LEU A 102 4.30 -9.14 -52.65
N TYR A 103 3.51 -8.07 -52.46
CA TYR A 103 2.19 -8.17 -51.85
C TYR A 103 1.21 -9.01 -52.69
N LYS A 104 1.23 -8.85 -54.01
CA LYS A 104 0.31 -9.59 -54.89
C LYS A 104 0.57 -11.08 -54.86
N ASP A 105 1.84 -11.47 -54.87
CA ASP A 105 2.23 -12.87 -54.89
C ASP A 105 2.07 -13.52 -53.51
N ILE A 106 2.21 -12.75 -52.42
CA ILE A 106 2.01 -13.22 -51.04
C ILE A 106 0.52 -13.39 -50.67
N PHE A 107 -0.37 -12.45 -51.04
CA PHE A 107 -1.74 -12.38 -50.46
C PHE A 107 -2.91 -12.55 -51.44
N THR A 108 -2.69 -12.54 -52.76
CA THR A 108 -3.82 -12.52 -53.73
C THR A 108 -4.23 -13.93 -54.20
N ARG A 109 -3.48 -14.97 -53.84
CA ARG A 109 -3.77 -16.38 -54.20
C ARG A 109 -4.17 -17.25 -52.98
N ASP A 110 -4.48 -16.62 -51.84
CA ASP A 110 -4.73 -17.30 -50.55
C ASP A 110 -6.21 -17.60 -50.28
N ASN A 111 -6.49 -18.80 -49.72
CA ASN A 111 -7.70 -19.08 -48.94
C ASN A 111 -7.34 -19.24 -47.44
N THR A 112 -8.29 -18.89 -46.57
CA THR A 112 -8.12 -18.33 -45.22
C THR A 112 -7.50 -19.18 -44.10
N GLU A 113 -6.92 -20.36 -44.36
CA GLU A 113 -6.27 -21.16 -43.28
C GLU A 113 -4.77 -21.42 -43.51
N ASP A 114 -4.32 -21.70 -44.74
CA ASP A 114 -2.92 -21.91 -45.10
C ASP A 114 -2.54 -21.12 -46.37
N SER A 115 -1.75 -20.05 -46.19
CA SER A 115 -1.39 -19.09 -47.22
C SER A 115 0.04 -19.25 -47.75
N PHE A 116 0.27 -18.83 -49.00
CA PHE A 116 1.61 -18.61 -49.56
C PHE A 116 2.44 -17.70 -48.65
N ALA A 117 1.78 -16.71 -48.02
CA ALA A 117 2.37 -15.85 -47.00
C ALA A 117 2.96 -16.63 -45.82
N LYS A 118 2.19 -17.53 -45.20
CA LYS A 118 2.63 -18.37 -44.06
C LYS A 118 3.73 -19.33 -44.45
N LEU A 119 3.65 -19.91 -45.63
CA LEU A 119 4.67 -20.80 -46.18
C LEU A 119 5.99 -20.04 -46.38
N TRP A 120 5.93 -18.88 -47.02
CA TRP A 120 7.09 -18.03 -47.25
C TRP A 120 7.72 -17.56 -45.94
N PHE A 121 6.91 -17.14 -44.97
CA PHE A 121 7.38 -16.78 -43.63
C PHE A 121 8.05 -17.97 -42.91
N SER A 122 7.42 -19.15 -42.93
CA SER A 122 7.94 -20.35 -42.26
C SER A 122 9.29 -20.79 -42.81
N ARG A 123 9.47 -20.75 -44.14
CA ARG A 123 10.74 -21.09 -44.80
C ARG A 123 11.84 -20.08 -44.49
N ASN A 124 11.54 -18.78 -44.47
CA ASN A 124 12.53 -17.72 -44.31
C ASN A 124 12.82 -17.34 -42.86
N PHE A 125 11.95 -17.71 -41.91
CA PHE A 125 12.11 -17.41 -40.50
C PHE A 125 12.08 -18.67 -39.63
N THR A 126 10.95 -19.36 -39.56
CA THR A 126 10.74 -20.49 -38.62
C THR A 126 11.73 -21.63 -38.81
N MET A 127 12.05 -22.01 -40.05
CA MET A 127 12.92 -23.15 -40.40
C MET A 127 14.41 -22.79 -40.54
N THR A 128 14.80 -21.54 -40.26
CA THR A 128 16.17 -21.05 -40.44
C THR A 128 16.99 -21.04 -39.15
N GLU A 129 18.31 -20.91 -39.26
CA GLU A 129 19.19 -20.71 -38.11
C GLU A 129 18.98 -19.32 -37.49
N ASN A 130 19.27 -19.18 -36.18
CA ASN A 130 19.00 -17.95 -35.43
C ASN A 130 19.69 -16.69 -36.02
N ARG A 131 20.86 -16.84 -36.62
CA ARG A 131 21.54 -15.73 -37.31
C ARG A 131 20.75 -15.19 -38.51
N GLN A 132 20.07 -16.06 -39.27
CA GLN A 132 19.28 -15.66 -40.43
C GLN A 132 17.96 -15.01 -40.01
N LYS A 133 17.38 -15.43 -38.88
CA LYS A 133 16.20 -14.81 -38.27
C LYS A 133 16.45 -13.34 -37.90
N VAL A 134 17.61 -13.06 -37.34
CA VAL A 134 18.09 -11.70 -37.03
C VAL A 134 18.13 -10.83 -38.29
N GLU A 135 18.79 -11.30 -39.35
CA GLU A 135 18.89 -10.58 -40.63
C GLU A 135 17.51 -10.33 -41.26
N PHE A 136 16.58 -11.28 -41.13
CA PHE A 136 15.20 -11.15 -41.60
C PHE A 136 14.44 -10.03 -40.87
N VAL A 137 14.59 -9.93 -39.54
CA VAL A 137 13.90 -8.92 -38.71
C VAL A 137 14.43 -7.52 -38.99
N ASP A 138 15.74 -7.36 -39.13
CA ASP A 138 16.36 -6.07 -39.50
C ASP A 138 15.93 -5.62 -40.89
N SER A 139 15.89 -6.56 -41.83
CA SER A 139 15.43 -6.32 -43.20
C SER A 139 13.97 -5.88 -43.21
N PHE A 140 13.14 -6.48 -42.34
CA PHE A 140 11.75 -6.11 -42.16
C PHE A 140 11.57 -4.73 -41.51
N CYS A 141 12.33 -4.41 -40.46
CA CYS A 141 12.28 -3.09 -39.82
C CYS A 141 12.73 -1.98 -40.79
N SER A 142 13.82 -2.24 -41.54
CA SER A 142 14.31 -1.35 -42.59
C SER A 142 13.27 -1.12 -43.69
N LEU A 143 12.53 -2.17 -44.06
CA LEU A 143 11.43 -2.10 -45.01
C LEU A 143 10.29 -1.22 -44.50
N ILE A 144 9.87 -1.37 -43.23
CA ILE A 144 8.87 -0.49 -42.60
C ILE A 144 9.30 0.97 -42.67
N LYS A 145 10.53 1.28 -42.28
CA LYS A 145 11.02 2.66 -42.29
C LYS A 145 11.14 3.25 -43.69
N SER A 146 11.62 2.47 -44.65
CA SER A 146 11.73 2.93 -46.04
C SER A 146 10.36 3.15 -46.68
N ALA A 147 9.39 2.30 -46.36
CA ALA A 147 8.00 2.49 -46.75
C ALA A 147 7.40 3.74 -46.07
N GLU A 148 7.59 3.93 -44.78
CA GLU A 148 7.13 5.12 -44.03
C GLU A 148 7.68 6.43 -44.62
N ASN A 149 8.98 6.48 -44.95
CA ASN A 149 9.62 7.62 -45.61
C ASN A 149 9.00 7.88 -47.01
N LEU A 150 8.77 6.80 -47.76
CA LEU A 150 8.08 6.88 -49.04
C LEU A 150 6.65 7.45 -48.90
N TYR A 151 5.88 6.96 -47.94
CA TYR A 151 4.50 7.39 -47.73
C TYR A 151 4.40 8.83 -47.21
N SER A 152 5.30 9.23 -46.32
CA SER A 152 5.38 10.61 -45.80
C SER A 152 5.70 11.64 -46.88
N SER A 153 6.39 11.21 -47.95
CA SER A 153 6.69 12.06 -49.11
C SER A 153 5.50 12.25 -50.07
N LYS A 154 4.41 11.48 -49.91
CA LYS A 154 3.22 11.56 -50.75
C LYS A 154 2.09 12.35 -50.06
N PRO A 155 1.34 13.19 -50.80
CA PRO A 155 0.20 13.89 -50.23
C PRO A 155 -0.88 12.90 -49.76
N PRO A 156 -1.55 13.14 -48.61
CA PRO A 156 -2.56 12.24 -48.08
C PRO A 156 -3.72 12.07 -49.07
N SER A 157 -4.11 10.82 -49.29
CA SER A 157 -5.31 10.45 -50.04
C SER A 157 -6.56 11.09 -49.43
N ARG A 158 -7.51 11.55 -50.26
CA ARG A 158 -8.83 12.03 -49.80
C ARG A 158 -9.79 10.88 -49.44
N ASP A 159 -9.46 9.65 -49.82
CA ASP A 159 -10.29 8.48 -49.56
C ASP A 159 -10.06 7.98 -48.13
N LYS A 160 -11.14 7.62 -47.43
CA LYS A 160 -11.07 7.02 -46.10
C LYS A 160 -10.42 5.65 -46.19
N TYR A 161 -9.35 5.44 -45.42
CA TYR A 161 -8.74 4.13 -45.22
C TYR A 161 -9.76 3.14 -44.64
N LEU A 162 -9.74 1.91 -45.15
CA LEU A 162 -10.56 0.83 -44.63
C LEU A 162 -9.87 0.20 -43.41
N THR A 163 -10.64 -0.06 -42.35
CA THR A 163 -10.15 -0.81 -41.19
C THR A 163 -9.82 -2.24 -41.62
N VAL A 164 -8.55 -2.63 -41.51
CA VAL A 164 -8.12 -4.02 -41.72
C VAL A 164 -8.24 -4.74 -40.39
N VAL A 165 -9.19 -5.69 -40.30
CA VAL A 165 -9.37 -6.52 -39.09
C VAL A 165 -8.63 -7.84 -39.27
N PRO A 166 -7.62 -8.14 -38.43
CA PRO A 166 -6.95 -9.43 -38.37
C PRO A 166 -7.90 -10.62 -38.37
N GLU A 167 -7.49 -11.73 -39.00
CA GLU A 167 -8.27 -12.97 -38.94
C GLU A 167 -8.37 -13.52 -37.52
N LYS A 168 -7.25 -13.47 -36.78
CA LYS A 168 -7.20 -13.93 -35.40
C LYS A 168 -8.15 -13.15 -34.49
N GLU A 169 -8.20 -11.82 -34.58
CA GLU A 169 -9.09 -10.99 -33.76
C GLU A 169 -10.58 -11.20 -34.09
N PHE A 170 -10.87 -11.36 -35.38
CA PHE A 170 -12.22 -11.70 -35.82
C PHE A 170 -12.65 -13.06 -35.25
N GLN A 171 -11.81 -14.08 -35.38
CA GLN A 171 -12.08 -15.43 -34.87
C GLN A 171 -12.21 -15.44 -33.34
N GLU A 172 -11.34 -14.76 -32.61
CA GLU A 172 -11.42 -14.69 -31.15
C GLU A 172 -12.72 -14.00 -30.69
N SER A 173 -13.06 -12.85 -31.27
CA SER A 173 -14.29 -12.13 -30.96
C SER A 173 -15.52 -12.94 -31.34
N TYR A 174 -15.49 -13.61 -32.49
CA TYR A 174 -16.53 -14.52 -32.94
C TYR A 174 -16.71 -15.70 -31.97
N LEU A 175 -15.64 -16.40 -31.58
CA LEU A 175 -15.70 -17.53 -30.67
C LEU A 175 -16.17 -17.12 -29.27
N ASN A 176 -15.69 -16.00 -28.74
CA ASN A 176 -16.13 -15.47 -27.44
C ASN A 176 -17.60 -15.09 -27.45
N LEU A 177 -18.07 -14.50 -28.55
CA LEU A 177 -19.48 -14.20 -28.74
C LEU A 177 -20.29 -15.50 -28.85
N VAL A 178 -19.91 -16.46 -29.70
CA VAL A 178 -20.59 -17.75 -29.86
C VAL A 178 -20.67 -18.53 -28.54
N ARG A 179 -19.58 -18.58 -27.76
CA ARG A 179 -19.57 -19.18 -26.41
C ARG A 179 -20.49 -18.47 -25.44
N SER A 180 -20.64 -17.15 -25.56
CA SER A 180 -21.55 -16.41 -24.68
C SER A 180 -23.00 -16.58 -25.12
N LEU A 181 -23.25 -16.67 -26.43
CA LEU A 181 -24.57 -16.92 -27.00
C LEU A 181 -25.12 -18.31 -26.62
N SER A 182 -24.29 -19.29 -26.26
CA SER A 182 -24.79 -20.57 -25.76
C SER A 182 -25.59 -20.45 -24.47
N HIS A 183 -25.42 -19.38 -23.69
CA HIS A 183 -26.26 -19.09 -22.51
C HIS A 183 -27.72 -18.79 -22.87
N TYR A 184 -28.03 -18.48 -24.13
CA TYR A 184 -29.41 -18.37 -24.59
C TYR A 184 -30.13 -19.72 -24.72
N ASN A 185 -29.41 -20.84 -24.61
CA ASN A 185 -29.98 -22.18 -24.55
C ASN A 185 -30.41 -22.60 -23.14
N ASP A 186 -30.06 -21.82 -22.10
CA ASP A 186 -30.46 -22.08 -20.72
C ASP A 186 -31.94 -21.69 -20.50
N GLU A 187 -32.67 -22.43 -19.64
CA GLU A 187 -34.10 -22.15 -19.34
C GLU A 187 -34.34 -20.73 -18.80
N SER A 188 -33.34 -20.13 -18.15
CA SER A 188 -33.37 -18.73 -17.71
C SER A 188 -31.97 -18.11 -17.73
N ILE A 189 -31.78 -17.02 -18.46
CA ILE A 189 -30.50 -16.31 -18.54
C ILE A 189 -30.33 -15.33 -17.38
N SER A 190 -29.15 -15.30 -16.77
CA SER A 190 -28.81 -14.33 -15.71
C SER A 190 -28.51 -12.94 -16.29
N PRO A 191 -28.72 -11.84 -15.52
CA PRO A 191 -28.34 -10.49 -15.94
C PRO A 191 -26.85 -10.34 -16.26
N GLU A 192 -26.00 -11.10 -15.56
CA GLU A 192 -24.54 -11.12 -15.78
C GLU A 192 -24.19 -11.75 -17.12
N ASN A 193 -24.84 -12.87 -17.48
CA ASN A 193 -24.65 -13.51 -18.78
C ASN A 193 -25.22 -12.66 -19.93
N GLU A 194 -26.36 -12.00 -19.73
CA GLU A 194 -26.93 -11.06 -20.70
C GLU A 194 -25.99 -9.86 -20.96
N LYS A 195 -25.39 -9.33 -19.89
CA LYS A 195 -24.39 -8.27 -19.98
C LYS A 195 -23.14 -8.74 -20.74
N LYS A 196 -22.65 -9.96 -20.45
CA LYS A 196 -21.51 -10.57 -21.13
C LYS A 196 -21.75 -10.74 -22.64
N ILE A 197 -22.95 -11.14 -23.04
CA ILE A 197 -23.35 -11.23 -24.46
C ILE A 197 -23.35 -9.84 -25.10
N THR A 198 -23.93 -8.85 -24.42
CA THR A 198 -23.99 -7.46 -24.92
C THR A 198 -22.60 -6.85 -25.07
N ASP A 199 -21.71 -7.10 -24.12
CA ASP A 199 -20.32 -6.64 -24.15
C ASP A 199 -19.52 -7.32 -25.27
N ASN A 200 -19.70 -8.62 -25.48
CA ASN A 200 -19.04 -9.34 -26.59
C ASN A 200 -19.59 -8.96 -27.96
N LEU A 201 -20.89 -8.70 -28.10
CA LEU A 201 -21.50 -8.13 -29.30
C LEU A 201 -20.92 -6.75 -29.59
N LYS A 202 -20.78 -5.91 -28.56
CA LYS A 202 -20.18 -4.58 -28.68
C LYS A 202 -18.74 -4.68 -29.14
N LYS A 203 -17.92 -5.52 -28.51
CA LYS A 203 -16.53 -5.74 -28.91
C LYS A 203 -16.44 -6.12 -30.39
N MET A 204 -17.19 -7.14 -30.82
CA MET A 204 -17.15 -7.60 -32.21
C MET A 204 -17.62 -6.53 -33.20
N TYR A 205 -18.67 -5.78 -32.88
CA TYR A 205 -19.20 -4.75 -33.77
C TYR A 205 -18.22 -3.57 -33.95
N PHE A 206 -17.63 -3.09 -32.85
CA PHE A 206 -16.70 -1.97 -32.89
C PHE A 206 -15.35 -2.31 -33.56
N LEU A 207 -15.00 -3.59 -33.75
CA LEU A 207 -13.86 -3.98 -34.57
C LEU A 207 -14.01 -3.55 -36.04
N PHE A 208 -15.21 -3.65 -36.59
CA PHE A 208 -15.48 -3.34 -38.00
C PHE A 208 -16.05 -1.93 -38.21
N PHE A 209 -16.65 -1.35 -37.17
CA PHE A 209 -17.31 -0.04 -37.24
C PHE A 209 -16.87 0.89 -36.09
N PRO A 210 -15.56 1.20 -36.00
CA PRO A 210 -15.00 1.98 -34.88
C PRO A 210 -15.56 3.40 -34.77
N ASP A 211 -15.96 4.00 -35.90
CA ASP A 211 -16.57 5.34 -35.98
C ASP A 211 -18.03 5.39 -35.48
N THR A 212 -18.61 4.26 -35.05
CA THR A 212 -20.01 4.24 -34.58
C THR A 212 -20.14 5.05 -33.30
N ASN A 213 -21.02 6.04 -33.30
CA ASN A 213 -21.30 6.82 -32.10
C ASN A 213 -21.79 5.90 -30.97
N GLN A 214 -21.10 5.91 -29.83
CA GLN A 214 -21.40 4.99 -28.74
C GLN A 214 -22.84 5.12 -28.22
N ARG A 215 -23.40 6.34 -28.24
CA ARG A 215 -24.80 6.59 -27.87
C ARG A 215 -25.77 6.00 -28.90
N GLU A 216 -25.43 6.09 -30.18
CA GLU A 216 -26.23 5.49 -31.25
C GLU A 216 -26.16 3.96 -31.21
N TYR A 217 -24.98 3.39 -30.97
CA TYR A 217 -24.82 1.95 -30.78
C TYR A 217 -25.64 1.46 -29.58
N THR A 218 -25.55 2.13 -28.43
CA THR A 218 -26.31 1.75 -27.24
C THR A 218 -27.81 1.82 -27.49
N ASN A 219 -28.29 2.83 -28.21
CA ASN A 219 -29.70 2.94 -28.60
C ASN A 219 -30.12 1.85 -29.61
N TRP A 220 -29.24 1.52 -30.55
CA TRP A 220 -29.48 0.49 -31.55
C TRP A 220 -29.51 -0.91 -30.92
N ILE A 221 -28.57 -1.23 -30.04
CA ILE A 221 -28.52 -2.52 -29.36
C ILE A 221 -29.69 -2.66 -28.38
N SER A 222 -30.04 -1.62 -27.62
CA SER A 222 -31.18 -1.66 -26.69
C SER A 222 -32.51 -1.82 -27.39
N LYS A 223 -32.63 -1.35 -28.63
CA LYS A 223 -33.84 -1.45 -29.44
C LYS A 223 -33.98 -2.82 -30.12
N ASN A 224 -32.87 -3.39 -30.60
CA ASN A 224 -32.89 -4.58 -31.45
C ASN A 224 -32.55 -5.89 -30.73
N LEU A 225 -31.79 -5.86 -29.63
CA LEU A 225 -31.51 -7.02 -28.78
C LEU A 225 -32.65 -7.25 -27.76
N THR A 226 -33.88 -7.42 -28.24
CA THR A 226 -35.09 -7.57 -27.41
C THR A 226 -35.92 -8.78 -27.85
N GLY A 227 -36.78 -9.30 -26.95
CA GLY A 227 -37.62 -10.48 -27.23
C GLY A 227 -37.11 -11.78 -26.59
N THR A 228 -37.51 -12.92 -27.17
CA THR A 228 -37.13 -14.27 -26.71
C THR A 228 -35.63 -14.53 -26.94
N SER A 229 -35.05 -15.49 -26.21
CA SER A 229 -33.65 -15.91 -26.39
C SER A 229 -33.32 -16.23 -27.85
N GLU A 230 -34.23 -16.89 -28.56
CA GLU A 230 -34.13 -17.19 -30.01
C GLU A 230 -34.03 -15.91 -30.86
N LYS A 231 -34.89 -14.91 -30.64
CA LYS A 231 -34.85 -13.63 -31.38
C LYS A 231 -33.57 -12.84 -31.11
N LYS A 232 -33.07 -12.88 -29.88
CA LYS A 232 -31.81 -12.23 -29.51
C LYS A 232 -30.61 -12.93 -30.16
N MET A 233 -30.64 -14.26 -30.22
CA MET A 233 -29.63 -15.07 -30.90
C MET A 233 -29.63 -14.79 -32.42
N ASP A 234 -30.80 -14.73 -33.05
CA ASP A 234 -30.92 -14.39 -34.47
C ASP A 234 -30.36 -13.00 -34.78
N PHE A 235 -30.66 -12.01 -33.93
CA PHE A 235 -30.10 -10.67 -34.07
C PHE A 235 -28.58 -10.68 -33.92
N ALA A 236 -28.04 -11.41 -32.94
CA ALA A 236 -26.59 -11.55 -32.77
C ALA A 236 -25.91 -12.20 -33.99
N ILE A 237 -26.54 -13.22 -34.59
CA ILE A 237 -26.07 -13.86 -35.83
C ILE A 237 -26.08 -12.87 -37.00
N GLN A 238 -27.12 -12.05 -37.13
CA GLN A 238 -27.16 -11.00 -38.17
C GLN A 238 -26.03 -9.97 -38.01
N VAL A 239 -25.67 -9.61 -36.77
CA VAL A 239 -24.53 -8.74 -36.50
C VAL A 239 -23.21 -9.41 -36.90
N ILE A 240 -23.05 -10.69 -36.58
CA ILE A 240 -21.88 -11.49 -37.01
C ILE A 240 -21.77 -11.50 -38.54
N ASP A 241 -22.86 -11.78 -39.25
CA ASP A 241 -22.86 -11.85 -40.72
C ASP A 241 -22.57 -10.50 -41.36
N LYS A 242 -23.07 -9.41 -40.76
CA LYS A 242 -22.70 -8.05 -41.16
C LYS A 242 -21.20 -7.78 -41.00
N CYS A 243 -20.58 -8.27 -39.93
CA CYS A 243 -19.14 -8.16 -39.71
C CYS A 243 -18.34 -9.01 -40.72
N LYS A 244 -18.77 -10.25 -40.98
CA LYS A 244 -18.18 -11.12 -42.03
C LYS A 244 -18.23 -10.45 -43.41
N GLN A 245 -19.38 -9.87 -43.74
CA GLN A 245 -19.57 -9.16 -45.00
C GLN A 245 -18.66 -7.93 -45.08
N ALA A 246 -18.60 -7.12 -44.02
CA ALA A 246 -17.71 -5.95 -43.96
C ALA A 246 -16.23 -6.35 -44.13
N LYS A 247 -15.80 -7.46 -43.52
CA LYS A 247 -14.46 -8.02 -43.71
C LYS A 247 -14.20 -8.38 -45.18
N SER A 248 -15.09 -9.16 -45.78
CA SER A 248 -14.98 -9.60 -47.18
C SER A 248 -14.98 -8.42 -48.16
N ASP A 249 -15.81 -7.42 -47.91
CA ASP A 249 -15.89 -6.20 -48.73
C ASP A 249 -14.62 -5.36 -48.62
N ALA A 250 -14.03 -5.24 -47.43
CA ALA A 250 -12.77 -4.56 -47.22
C ALA A 250 -11.62 -5.27 -47.97
N GLU A 251 -11.53 -6.59 -47.89
CA GLU A 251 -10.52 -7.40 -48.60
C GLU A 251 -10.63 -7.26 -50.12
N LYS A 252 -11.86 -7.28 -50.66
CA LYS A 252 -12.12 -7.05 -52.08
C LYS A 252 -11.78 -5.63 -52.52
N MET A 253 -12.05 -4.61 -51.69
CA MET A 253 -11.69 -3.23 -52.04
C MET A 253 -10.17 -3.02 -52.07
N ILE A 254 -9.42 -3.61 -51.14
CA ILE A 254 -7.95 -3.53 -51.10
C ILE A 254 -7.32 -4.17 -52.36
N SER A 255 -7.92 -5.25 -52.90
CA SER A 255 -7.45 -5.91 -54.11
C SER A 255 -7.86 -5.20 -55.41
N ILE A 256 -9.06 -4.60 -55.48
CA ILE A 256 -9.63 -4.05 -56.73
C ILE A 256 -9.31 -2.55 -56.93
N LYS A 257 -9.20 -1.74 -55.87
CA LYS A 257 -9.17 -0.27 -56.01
C LYS A 257 -7.78 0.37 -56.15
N THR A 258 -6.69 -0.38 -56.00
CA THR A 258 -5.33 0.20 -56.06
C THR A 258 -4.50 -0.50 -57.15
N GLU A 259 -4.38 0.13 -58.33
CA GLU A 259 -3.53 -0.37 -59.42
C GLU A 259 -2.05 -0.51 -58.96
N GLY A 260 -1.61 0.34 -58.01
CA GLY A 260 -0.27 0.34 -57.39
C GLY A 260 -0.23 -0.11 -55.92
N PHE A 261 0.95 -0.03 -55.30
CA PHE A 261 1.14 -0.30 -53.87
C PHE A 261 0.57 0.84 -53.01
N SER A 262 -0.22 0.51 -51.98
CA SER A 262 -0.90 1.48 -51.12
C SER A 262 -0.59 1.23 -49.63
N GLY A 263 -0.87 2.24 -48.80
CA GLY A 263 -0.62 2.15 -47.36
C GLY A 263 -1.38 0.99 -46.71
N GLU A 264 -2.59 0.68 -47.19
CA GLU A 264 -3.39 -0.47 -46.72
C GLU A 264 -2.72 -1.81 -47.05
N LYS A 265 -2.14 -1.96 -48.24
CA LYS A 265 -1.41 -3.17 -48.66
C LYS A 265 -0.15 -3.38 -47.82
N PHE A 266 0.59 -2.31 -47.55
CA PHE A 266 1.77 -2.39 -46.68
C PHE A 266 1.40 -2.69 -45.23
N SER A 267 0.38 -2.02 -44.70
CA SER A 267 -0.14 -2.27 -43.35
C SER A 267 -0.57 -3.73 -43.20
N LYS A 268 -1.26 -4.31 -44.19
CA LYS A 268 -1.63 -5.74 -44.18
C LYS A 268 -0.41 -6.67 -44.18
N LEU A 269 0.64 -6.35 -44.96
CA LEU A 269 1.90 -7.11 -44.97
C LEU A 269 2.63 -7.03 -43.61
N ALA A 270 2.72 -5.83 -43.02
CA ALA A 270 3.37 -5.62 -41.73
C ALA A 270 2.60 -6.32 -40.59
N THR A 271 1.27 -6.20 -40.58
CA THR A 271 0.40 -6.87 -39.60
C THR A 271 0.52 -8.39 -39.67
N PHE A 272 0.50 -8.97 -40.87
CA PHE A 272 0.74 -10.40 -41.07
C PHE A 272 2.08 -10.84 -40.48
N LEU A 273 3.16 -10.11 -40.77
CA LEU A 273 4.49 -10.46 -40.25
C LEU A 273 4.57 -10.31 -38.73
N CYS A 274 3.96 -9.28 -38.13
CA CYS A 274 3.89 -9.13 -36.67
C CYS A 274 3.07 -10.24 -36.01
N GLU A 275 1.96 -10.67 -36.62
CA GLU A 275 1.13 -11.79 -36.14
C GLU A 275 1.88 -13.12 -36.20
N GLU A 276 2.52 -13.41 -37.32
CA GLU A 276 3.28 -14.64 -37.48
C GLU A 276 4.46 -14.68 -36.52
N LEU A 277 5.22 -13.58 -36.37
CA LEU A 277 6.29 -13.48 -35.36
C LEU A 277 5.77 -13.71 -33.94
N SER A 278 4.57 -13.20 -33.61
CA SER A 278 3.93 -13.39 -32.29
C SER A 278 3.47 -14.81 -32.03
N ASN A 279 3.13 -15.56 -33.10
CA ASN A 279 2.59 -16.92 -33.00
C ASN A 279 3.68 -18.00 -32.94
N ILE A 280 4.97 -17.63 -33.05
CA ILE A 280 6.06 -18.59 -33.01
C ILE A 280 6.15 -19.20 -31.60
N ASN A 281 6.23 -20.52 -31.55
CA ASN A 281 6.36 -21.24 -30.28
C ASN A 281 7.63 -20.80 -29.54
N GLY A 282 7.50 -20.51 -28.24
CA GLY A 282 8.61 -20.07 -27.38
C GLY A 282 9.83 -20.99 -27.38
N ASN A 283 9.65 -22.28 -27.71
CA ASN A 283 10.74 -23.25 -27.82
C ASN A 283 11.59 -23.12 -29.12
N MET A 284 11.14 -22.35 -30.12
CA MET A 284 11.82 -22.21 -31.43
C MET A 284 12.66 -20.93 -31.57
N ILE A 285 12.59 -20.02 -30.59
CA ILE A 285 13.36 -18.78 -30.53
C ILE A 285 14.03 -18.73 -29.17
N ASP A 286 15.37 -18.73 -29.16
CA ASP A 286 16.13 -18.56 -27.92
C ASP A 286 16.03 -17.13 -27.36
N SER A 287 16.51 -16.96 -26.13
CA SER A 287 16.47 -15.68 -25.44
C SER A 287 17.19 -14.57 -26.21
N ASP A 288 18.36 -14.87 -26.76
CA ASP A 288 19.21 -13.91 -27.47
C ASP A 288 18.54 -13.40 -28.75
N THR A 289 17.94 -14.31 -29.52
CA THR A 289 17.19 -13.95 -30.75
C THR A 289 15.93 -13.14 -30.40
N SER A 290 15.24 -13.49 -29.31
CA SER A 290 14.06 -12.76 -28.83
C SER A 290 14.40 -11.33 -28.40
N GLU A 291 15.50 -11.16 -27.67
CA GLU A 291 16.01 -9.87 -27.24
C GLU A 291 16.50 -9.04 -28.43
N TYR A 292 17.18 -9.67 -29.39
CA TYR A 292 17.56 -9.02 -30.65
C TYR A 292 16.34 -8.52 -31.43
N ILE A 293 15.29 -9.33 -31.55
CA ILE A 293 14.04 -8.92 -32.21
C ILE A 293 13.46 -7.67 -31.54
N LEU A 294 13.41 -7.66 -30.21
CA LEU A 294 12.92 -6.52 -29.45
C LEU A 294 13.79 -5.27 -29.66
N TYR A 295 15.12 -5.38 -29.53
CA TYR A 295 16.01 -4.25 -29.73
C TYR A 295 15.98 -3.75 -31.17
N SER A 296 15.90 -4.64 -32.16
CA SER A 296 15.78 -4.25 -33.57
C SER A 296 14.52 -3.42 -33.82
N LEU A 297 13.38 -3.82 -33.23
CA LEU A 297 12.14 -3.05 -33.29
C LEU A 297 12.30 -1.67 -32.60
N LEU A 298 12.97 -1.61 -31.46
CA LEU A 298 13.20 -0.39 -30.69
C LEU A 298 14.18 0.59 -31.36
N GLU A 299 15.34 0.11 -31.77
CA GLU A 299 16.38 0.88 -32.49
C GLU A 299 15.82 1.47 -33.78
N ASN A 300 15.02 0.67 -34.51
CA ASN A 300 14.32 1.15 -35.70
C ASN A 300 13.05 1.93 -35.38
N SER A 301 12.77 2.30 -34.11
CA SER A 301 11.60 3.10 -33.70
C SER A 301 10.27 2.59 -34.30
N ILE A 302 10.13 1.26 -34.42
CA ILE A 302 8.93 0.61 -34.96
C ILE A 302 7.72 0.81 -34.05
N PRO A 303 7.84 0.69 -32.70
CA PRO A 303 6.72 1.00 -31.80
C PRO A 303 6.20 2.42 -31.90
N ASN A 304 7.00 3.35 -32.42
CA ASN A 304 6.67 4.77 -32.61
C ASN A 304 6.47 5.16 -34.08
N SER A 305 6.45 4.20 -35.00
CA SER A 305 6.28 4.48 -36.43
C SER A 305 4.93 5.16 -36.69
N ASP A 306 4.94 6.34 -37.33
CA ASP A 306 3.75 7.07 -37.76
C ASP A 306 2.90 6.22 -38.70
N PHE A 307 3.49 5.21 -39.33
CA PHE A 307 2.79 4.28 -40.21
C PHE A 307 1.98 3.22 -39.45
N LEU A 308 2.44 2.80 -38.28
CA LEU A 308 1.78 1.80 -37.43
C LEU A 308 0.89 2.45 -36.35
N ASN A 309 1.14 3.73 -36.02
CA ASN A 309 0.42 4.51 -35.01
C ASN A 309 -0.34 5.73 -35.56
N CYS A 310 -0.57 5.80 -36.87
CA CYS A 310 -0.93 7.06 -37.55
C CYS A 310 -2.08 7.84 -36.90
N ASN A 311 -1.74 8.90 -36.14
CA ASN A 311 -2.69 9.82 -35.51
C ASN A 311 -3.41 10.74 -36.52
N LYS A 312 -3.04 10.69 -37.81
CA LYS A 312 -3.55 11.59 -38.86
C LYS A 312 -4.84 11.08 -39.53
N SER A 313 -5.29 9.85 -39.25
CA SER A 313 -6.59 9.33 -39.66
C SER A 313 -7.17 8.42 -38.58
N PRO A 314 -8.40 8.67 -38.07
CA PRO A 314 -9.05 7.83 -37.05
C PRO A 314 -9.32 6.38 -37.49
N ASN A 315 -9.09 6.05 -38.78
CA ASN A 315 -9.39 4.76 -39.40
C ASN A 315 -8.15 3.90 -39.71
N HIS A 316 -6.95 4.26 -39.23
CA HIS A 316 -5.79 3.37 -39.35
C HIS A 316 -5.90 2.20 -38.36
N PRO A 317 -5.68 0.95 -38.82
CA PRO A 317 -5.70 -0.20 -37.93
C PRO A 317 -4.55 -0.06 -36.92
N LYS A 318 -4.88 -0.02 -35.62
CA LYS A 318 -3.88 -0.32 -34.59
C LYS A 318 -3.39 -1.74 -34.86
N VAL A 319 -2.10 -1.90 -35.13
CA VAL A 319 -1.52 -3.22 -35.29
C VAL A 319 -1.37 -3.84 -33.90
N ASN A 320 -2.46 -4.36 -33.33
CA ASN A 320 -2.41 -5.10 -32.07
C ASN A 320 -1.43 -6.29 -32.15
N GLY A 321 -1.17 -6.81 -33.37
CA GLY A 321 -0.09 -7.76 -33.62
C GLY A 321 1.29 -7.27 -33.18
N LEU A 322 1.61 -5.98 -33.34
CA LEU A 322 2.87 -5.38 -32.86
C LEU A 322 2.87 -5.26 -31.34
N GLN A 323 1.77 -4.82 -30.73
CA GLN A 323 1.66 -4.74 -29.27
C GLN A 323 1.75 -6.13 -28.62
N ASN A 324 1.11 -7.14 -29.21
CA ASN A 324 1.22 -8.53 -28.78
C ASN A 324 2.64 -9.07 -28.96
N LEU A 325 3.30 -8.76 -30.07
CA LEU A 325 4.70 -9.10 -30.33
C LEU A 325 5.61 -8.50 -29.25
N LEU A 326 5.50 -7.18 -29.03
CA LEU A 326 6.25 -6.44 -28.02
C LEU A 326 5.97 -6.99 -26.62
N SER A 327 4.70 -7.18 -26.24
CA SER A 327 4.31 -7.74 -24.94
C SER A 327 4.86 -9.15 -24.71
N THR A 328 4.91 -9.98 -25.75
CA THR A 328 5.49 -11.33 -25.70
C THR A 328 7.01 -11.28 -25.49
N HIS A 329 7.73 -10.51 -26.31
CA HIS A 329 9.19 -10.44 -26.24
C HIS A 329 9.69 -9.67 -25.01
N ILE A 330 9.02 -8.58 -24.62
CA ILE A 330 9.27 -7.85 -23.37
C ILE A 330 8.95 -8.76 -22.18
N GLY A 331 7.88 -9.55 -22.27
CA GLY A 331 7.57 -10.57 -21.27
C GLY A 331 8.69 -11.59 -21.06
N LYS A 332 9.30 -12.07 -22.15
CA LYS A 332 10.47 -12.95 -22.08
C LYS A 332 11.69 -12.23 -21.50
N LEU A 333 11.91 -10.97 -21.86
CA LEU A 333 13.00 -10.16 -21.31
C LEU A 333 12.82 -9.99 -19.80
N TYR A 334 11.63 -9.57 -19.35
CA TYR A 334 11.29 -9.44 -17.93
C TYR A 334 11.44 -10.77 -17.20
N LYS A 335 11.05 -11.88 -17.83
CA LYS A 335 11.29 -13.22 -17.32
C LYS A 335 12.73 -13.52 -17.02
N ASN A 336 13.61 -13.24 -17.98
CA ASN A 336 15.04 -13.39 -17.77
C ASN A 336 15.58 -12.49 -16.65
N GLN A 337 14.96 -11.33 -16.40
CA GLN A 337 15.34 -10.44 -15.29
C GLN A 337 14.84 -10.96 -13.94
N TYR A 338 13.55 -11.28 -13.80
CA TYR A 338 13.05 -11.76 -12.51
C TYR A 338 13.60 -13.14 -12.14
N ASP A 339 14.01 -13.98 -13.08
CA ASP A 339 14.70 -15.25 -12.79
C ASP A 339 16.05 -15.03 -12.05
N ARG A 340 16.59 -13.81 -12.08
CA ARG A 340 17.75 -13.40 -11.27
C ARG A 340 17.38 -13.05 -9.82
N ILE A 341 16.08 -12.90 -9.51
CA ILE A 341 15.58 -12.78 -8.13
C ILE A 341 15.61 -14.16 -7.49
N GLY A 342 16.73 -14.47 -6.83
CA GLY A 342 16.99 -15.77 -6.25
C GLY A 342 16.77 -15.81 -4.74
N LYS A 343 17.32 -16.89 -4.14
CA LYS A 343 17.28 -17.11 -2.69
C LYS A 343 17.89 -15.96 -1.88
N ASN A 344 18.87 -15.25 -2.44
CA ASN A 344 19.55 -14.15 -1.74
C ASN A 344 18.62 -12.95 -1.54
N GLU A 345 17.80 -12.62 -2.53
CA GLU A 345 16.82 -11.55 -2.47
C GLU A 345 15.70 -11.88 -1.48
N VAL A 346 15.23 -13.14 -1.49
CA VAL A 346 14.24 -13.63 -0.52
C VAL A 346 14.81 -13.59 0.90
N ALA A 347 16.05 -14.05 1.10
CA ALA A 347 16.75 -13.98 2.37
C ALA A 347 16.95 -12.54 2.85
N ALA A 348 17.32 -11.62 1.95
CA ALA A 348 17.48 -10.21 2.25
C ALA A 348 16.15 -9.55 2.64
N LEU A 349 15.04 -9.91 1.99
CA LEU A 349 13.71 -9.45 2.37
C LEU A 349 13.30 -9.97 3.76
N ILE A 350 13.57 -11.24 4.06
CA ILE A 350 13.34 -11.81 5.40
C ILE A 350 14.19 -11.08 6.46
N SER A 351 15.45 -10.76 6.15
CA SER A 351 16.31 -9.94 7.01
C SER A 351 15.76 -8.53 7.21
N ALA A 352 15.31 -7.87 6.15
CA ALA A 352 14.70 -6.54 6.22
C ALA A 352 13.44 -6.53 7.09
N LEU A 353 12.61 -7.57 6.99
CA LEU A 353 11.44 -7.76 7.86
C LEU A 353 11.86 -7.92 9.33
N ALA A 354 12.86 -8.76 9.60
CA ALA A 354 13.35 -9.00 10.96
C ALA A 354 13.94 -7.73 11.59
N ASN A 355 14.68 -6.92 10.81
CA ASN A 355 15.20 -5.63 11.26
C ASN A 355 14.08 -4.66 11.59
N SER A 356 13.10 -4.53 10.69
CA SER A 356 11.94 -3.62 10.83
C SER A 356 11.03 -3.98 12.01
N THR A 357 11.10 -5.22 12.50
CA THR A 357 10.20 -5.71 13.55
C THR A 357 10.45 -4.95 14.86
N GLY A 358 9.42 -4.26 15.33
CA GLY A 358 9.40 -3.60 16.64
C GLY A 358 9.94 -2.17 16.61
N GLU A 359 10.42 -1.68 15.46
CA GLU A 359 10.93 -0.32 15.33
C GLU A 359 9.80 0.71 15.45
N ILE A 360 10.03 1.78 16.23
CA ILE A 360 8.98 2.74 16.58
C ILE A 360 8.57 3.57 15.35
N HIS A 361 9.49 3.90 14.44
CA HIS A 361 9.24 4.82 13.32
C HIS A 361 10.17 4.63 12.13
N HIS A 362 9.86 3.72 11.21
CA HIS A 362 10.65 3.57 10.00
C HIS A 362 9.81 3.22 8.78
N SER A 363 10.32 3.61 7.61
CA SER A 363 9.93 3.02 6.35
C SER A 363 10.16 1.52 6.47
N ASN A 364 9.08 0.75 6.48
CA ASN A 364 9.07 -0.70 6.47
C ASN A 364 10.16 -1.19 5.51
N GLU A 365 11.32 -1.63 6.02
CA GLU A 365 12.48 -1.92 5.18
C GLU A 365 12.13 -3.06 4.22
N ALA A 366 11.24 -3.97 4.64
CA ALA A 366 10.69 -5.00 3.78
C ALA A 366 9.83 -4.42 2.65
N GLU A 367 8.92 -3.47 2.92
CA GLU A 367 8.14 -2.80 1.88
C GLU A 367 9.03 -1.98 0.93
N ASN A 368 10.01 -1.24 1.46
CA ASN A 368 10.97 -0.51 0.64
C ASN A 368 11.81 -1.43 -0.23
N PHE A 369 12.29 -2.53 0.35
CA PHE A 369 13.05 -3.55 -0.39
C PHE A 369 12.23 -4.11 -1.54
N VAL A 370 10.96 -4.43 -1.28
CA VAL A 370 10.02 -4.91 -2.30
C VAL A 370 9.77 -3.87 -3.39
N LYS A 371 9.59 -2.58 -3.04
CA LYS A 371 9.40 -1.49 -4.02
C LYS A 371 10.62 -1.25 -4.89
N ARG A 372 11.82 -1.39 -4.32
CA ARG A 372 13.09 -1.11 -4.99
C ARG A 372 13.70 -2.33 -5.69
N ILE A 373 13.07 -3.50 -5.63
CA ILE A 373 13.63 -4.71 -6.24
C ILE A 373 13.86 -4.52 -7.75
N SER A 374 12.96 -3.79 -8.42
CA SER A 374 13.06 -3.51 -9.86
C SER A 374 14.24 -2.60 -10.20
N GLU A 375 14.66 -1.72 -9.29
CA GLU A 375 15.80 -0.81 -9.48
C GLU A 375 17.15 -1.55 -9.55
N ARG A 376 17.18 -2.85 -9.19
CA ARG A 376 18.39 -3.67 -9.30
C ARG A 376 18.68 -4.15 -10.73
N PHE A 377 17.71 -4.05 -11.62
CA PHE A 377 17.84 -4.48 -13.00
C PHE A 377 18.19 -3.29 -13.88
N ASP A 378 19.23 -3.46 -14.70
CA ASP A 378 19.62 -2.48 -15.71
C ASP A 378 18.76 -2.68 -16.97
N ILE A 379 17.54 -2.16 -16.92
CA ILE A 379 16.55 -2.25 -18.00
C ILE A 379 15.77 -0.94 -18.11
N GLU A 380 15.50 -0.50 -19.35
CA GLU A 380 14.68 0.69 -19.64
C GLU A 380 13.18 0.42 -19.42
N ALA A 381 12.82 -0.03 -18.21
CA ALA A 381 11.48 -0.50 -17.87
C ALA A 381 10.38 0.49 -18.27
N TYR A 382 10.59 1.79 -18.06
CA TYR A 382 9.59 2.81 -18.40
C TYR A 382 9.23 2.79 -19.90
N THR A 383 10.23 2.77 -20.78
CA THR A 383 10.04 2.71 -22.23
C THR A 383 9.34 1.41 -22.65
N LEU A 384 9.72 0.29 -22.05
CA LEU A 384 9.21 -1.03 -22.37
C LEU A 384 7.78 -1.27 -21.83
N ASP A 385 7.48 -0.77 -20.64
CA ASP A 385 6.16 -0.83 -20.00
C ASP A 385 5.13 -0.06 -20.85
N ASP A 386 5.48 1.15 -21.29
CA ASP A 386 4.62 2.01 -22.11
C ASP A 386 4.20 1.36 -23.44
N ILE A 387 5.10 0.61 -24.08
CA ILE A 387 4.85 -0.02 -25.40
C ILE A 387 4.25 -1.43 -25.30
N SER A 388 4.43 -2.12 -24.17
CA SER A 388 3.92 -3.49 -23.97
C SER A 388 2.58 -3.54 -23.24
N GLY A 389 2.28 -2.53 -22.42
CA GLY A 389 1.18 -2.56 -21.45
C GLY A 389 1.46 -3.47 -20.24
N ARG A 390 2.71 -3.87 -20.02
CA ARG A 390 3.17 -4.58 -18.80
C ARG A 390 3.75 -3.57 -17.80
N ASN A 391 3.97 -4.01 -16.56
CA ASN A 391 4.59 -3.19 -15.52
C ASN A 391 5.70 -4.00 -14.83
N PHE A 392 6.95 -3.75 -15.20
CA PHE A 392 8.08 -4.52 -14.67
C PHE A 392 8.21 -4.40 -13.15
N SER A 393 7.95 -3.20 -12.60
CA SER A 393 8.09 -2.96 -11.17
C SER A 393 7.11 -3.81 -10.37
N GLU A 394 5.85 -3.84 -10.78
CA GLU A 394 4.81 -4.65 -10.14
C GLU A 394 5.09 -6.16 -10.29
N GLU A 395 5.49 -6.60 -11.49
CA GLU A 395 5.81 -8.00 -11.75
C GLU A 395 7.03 -8.47 -10.94
N ALA A 396 8.11 -7.69 -10.88
CA ALA A 396 9.30 -8.04 -10.11
C ALA A 396 9.00 -8.11 -8.60
N SER A 397 8.21 -7.17 -8.07
CA SER A 397 7.76 -7.20 -6.68
C SER A 397 6.89 -8.42 -6.39
N LEU A 398 5.95 -8.77 -7.27
CA LEU A 398 5.09 -9.95 -7.11
C LEU A 398 5.89 -11.25 -7.22
N PHE A 399 6.85 -11.32 -8.14
CA PHE A 399 7.74 -12.46 -8.29
C PHE A 399 8.54 -12.70 -7.01
N LEU A 400 9.19 -11.67 -6.46
CA LEU A 400 9.89 -11.75 -5.17
C LEU A 400 8.95 -12.20 -4.04
N TYR A 401 7.77 -11.59 -3.95
CA TYR A 401 6.80 -11.88 -2.89
C TYR A 401 6.23 -13.31 -2.96
N SER A 402 6.02 -13.84 -4.17
CA SER A 402 5.50 -15.20 -4.40
C SER A 402 6.42 -16.31 -3.90
N GLN A 403 7.73 -16.03 -3.79
CA GLN A 403 8.72 -16.99 -3.30
C GLN A 403 8.72 -17.13 -1.77
N ILE A 404 7.98 -16.28 -1.05
CA ILE A 404 7.90 -16.30 0.41
C ILE A 404 6.77 -17.25 0.85
N PRO A 405 6.99 -18.20 1.77
CA PRO A 405 5.94 -19.05 2.32
C PRO A 405 4.80 -18.27 2.97
N SER A 406 3.58 -18.79 2.90
CA SER A 406 2.38 -18.11 3.42
C SER A 406 2.43 -17.84 4.93
N SER A 407 3.14 -18.66 5.71
CA SER A 407 3.39 -18.43 7.14
C SER A 407 4.12 -17.11 7.40
N ILE A 408 5.19 -16.84 6.64
CA ILE A 408 5.99 -15.60 6.75
C ILE A 408 5.21 -14.42 6.19
N ARG A 409 4.50 -14.56 5.05
CA ARG A 409 3.70 -13.47 4.48
C ARG A 409 2.59 -13.01 5.43
N LYS A 410 1.88 -13.95 6.07
CA LYS A 410 0.88 -13.65 7.11
C LYS A 410 1.53 -12.98 8.32
N MET A 411 2.67 -13.47 8.77
CA MET A 411 3.40 -12.85 9.89
C MET A 411 3.86 -11.43 9.55
N MET A 412 4.35 -11.18 8.34
CA MET A 412 4.70 -9.86 7.84
C MET A 412 3.49 -8.92 7.94
N ILE A 413 2.33 -9.31 7.41
CA ILE A 413 1.10 -8.49 7.50
C ILE A 413 0.68 -8.26 8.96
N ASN A 414 0.80 -9.28 9.82
CA ASN A 414 0.46 -9.16 11.24
C ASN A 414 1.38 -8.19 11.96
N ILE A 415 2.70 -8.34 11.84
CA ILE A 415 3.71 -7.44 12.44
C ILE A 415 3.44 -6.00 12.02
N LEU A 416 3.31 -5.76 10.71
CA LEU A 416 3.05 -4.43 10.17
C LEU A 416 1.71 -3.87 10.65
N SER A 417 0.70 -4.72 10.85
CA SER A 417 -0.62 -4.31 11.35
C SER A 417 -0.61 -3.97 12.83
N GLU A 418 0.03 -4.79 13.67
CA GLU A 418 0.15 -4.55 15.11
C GLU A 418 0.97 -3.29 15.40
N GLN A 419 2.05 -3.10 14.62
CA GLN A 419 2.93 -1.94 14.72
C GLN A 419 2.38 -0.72 13.98
N SER A 420 1.17 -0.82 13.40
CA SER A 420 0.51 0.25 12.63
C SER A 420 1.35 0.85 11.49
N GLN A 421 2.31 0.09 10.95
CA GLN A 421 3.20 0.51 9.88
C GLN A 421 2.51 0.47 8.50
N GLY A 422 3.12 1.15 7.52
CA GLY A 422 2.76 1.05 6.11
C GLY A 422 2.71 -0.41 5.64
N LYS A 423 1.55 -0.82 5.13
CA LYS A 423 1.28 -2.21 4.68
C LYS A 423 0.52 -2.29 3.36
N TYR A 424 0.26 -1.15 2.72
CA TYR A 424 -0.58 -1.07 1.51
C TYR A 424 0.04 -1.86 0.37
N THR A 425 1.34 -1.67 0.11
CA THR A 425 2.06 -2.39 -0.96
C THR A 425 2.04 -3.90 -0.73
N ILE A 426 2.33 -4.35 0.49
CA ILE A 426 2.32 -5.78 0.83
C ILE A 426 0.91 -6.38 0.72
N LYS A 427 -0.13 -5.63 1.12
CA LYS A 427 -1.52 -6.06 0.93
C LYS A 427 -1.91 -6.16 -0.55
N ASN A 428 -1.55 -5.17 -1.36
CA ASN A 428 -1.79 -5.21 -2.80
C ASN A 428 -1.08 -6.39 -3.46
N LEU A 429 0.13 -6.74 -3.00
CA LEU A 429 0.85 -7.92 -3.49
C LEU A 429 0.17 -9.21 -3.06
N GLU A 430 -0.38 -9.32 -1.85
CA GLU A 430 -1.16 -10.49 -1.44
C GLU A 430 -2.47 -10.61 -2.25
N GLU A 431 -3.15 -9.49 -2.55
CA GLU A 431 -4.31 -9.46 -3.45
C GLU A 431 -3.91 -9.91 -4.87
N SER A 432 -2.82 -9.37 -5.41
CA SER A 432 -2.30 -9.73 -6.73
C SER A 432 -1.85 -11.19 -6.80
N LEU A 433 -1.24 -11.70 -5.73
CA LEU A 433 -0.86 -13.10 -5.61
C LEU A 433 -2.09 -14.01 -5.68
N ASN A 434 -3.16 -13.67 -4.95
CA ASN A 434 -4.42 -14.42 -5.00
C ASN A 434 -5.04 -14.41 -6.39
N LEU A 435 -5.03 -13.27 -7.09
CA LEU A 435 -5.49 -13.19 -8.48
C LEU A 435 -4.62 -14.06 -9.42
N ALA A 436 -3.31 -14.05 -9.25
CA ALA A 436 -2.38 -14.87 -10.03
C ALA A 436 -2.54 -16.38 -9.77
N MET A 437 -3.00 -16.78 -8.58
CA MET A 437 -3.32 -18.18 -8.29
C MET A 437 -4.46 -18.72 -9.18
N ASP A 438 -5.40 -17.87 -9.59
CA ASP A 438 -6.52 -18.23 -10.48
C ASP A 438 -6.27 -17.87 -11.96
N GLY A 439 -5.24 -17.07 -12.25
CA GLY A 439 -4.89 -16.60 -13.59
C GLY A 439 -4.48 -17.72 -14.56
N LYS A 440 -4.59 -17.50 -15.87
CA LYS A 440 -4.22 -18.50 -16.90
C LYS A 440 -3.03 -18.09 -17.77
N ASP A 441 -2.54 -16.87 -17.59
CA ASP A 441 -1.39 -16.35 -18.32
C ASP A 441 -0.07 -16.97 -17.81
N GLU A 442 1.00 -16.75 -18.58
CA GLU A 442 2.32 -17.32 -18.31
C GLU A 442 2.90 -16.84 -16.98
N PHE A 443 2.74 -15.55 -16.66
CA PHE A 443 3.27 -14.99 -15.41
C PHE A 443 2.51 -15.56 -14.21
N SER A 444 1.18 -15.66 -14.27
CA SER A 444 0.39 -16.36 -13.26
C SER A 444 0.81 -17.83 -13.07
N ALA A 445 1.18 -18.54 -14.15
CA ALA A 445 1.71 -19.90 -14.05
C ALA A 445 3.06 -19.96 -13.30
N ILE A 446 3.95 -18.99 -13.55
CA ILE A 446 5.23 -18.85 -12.84
C ILE A 446 5.00 -18.53 -11.36
N ILE A 447 4.08 -17.60 -11.06
CA ILE A 447 3.73 -17.26 -9.68
C ILE A 447 3.17 -18.47 -8.94
N ARG A 448 2.27 -19.26 -9.54
CA ARG A 448 1.80 -20.52 -8.94
C ARG A 448 2.92 -21.51 -8.68
N ASP A 449 3.84 -21.67 -9.63
CA ASP A 449 4.98 -22.56 -9.49
C ASP A 449 5.90 -22.10 -8.35
N ASN A 450 6.18 -20.79 -8.26
CA ASN A 450 6.93 -20.19 -7.15
C ASN A 450 6.24 -20.43 -5.80
N VAL A 451 4.93 -20.21 -5.71
CA VAL A 451 4.17 -20.47 -4.47
C VAL A 451 4.26 -21.94 -4.08
N ASN A 452 4.07 -22.86 -5.02
CA ASN A 452 4.17 -24.29 -4.77
C ASN A 452 5.59 -24.70 -4.32
N LYS A 453 6.62 -24.15 -4.96
CA LYS A 453 8.03 -24.38 -4.60
C LYS A 453 8.42 -23.73 -3.29
N SER A 454 7.83 -22.59 -2.92
CA SER A 454 8.13 -21.89 -1.66
C SER A 454 7.89 -22.78 -0.44
N TYR A 455 6.87 -23.66 -0.49
CA TYR A 455 6.59 -24.63 0.57
C TYR A 455 7.71 -25.65 0.77
N GLN A 456 8.50 -25.97 -0.27
CA GLN A 456 9.65 -26.86 -0.13
C GLN A 456 10.78 -26.24 0.70
N TYR A 457 10.87 -24.90 0.72
CA TYR A 457 11.86 -24.14 1.49
C TYR A 457 11.27 -23.53 2.76
N SER A 458 10.04 -23.90 3.14
CA SER A 458 9.33 -23.29 4.27
C SER A 458 10.11 -23.39 5.57
N ASP A 459 10.69 -24.56 5.87
CA ASP A 459 11.46 -24.79 7.10
C ASP A 459 12.76 -23.97 7.11
N GLU A 460 13.47 -23.94 5.98
CA GLU A 460 14.71 -23.16 5.79
C GLU A 460 14.44 -21.66 6.01
N LEU A 461 13.43 -21.12 5.33
CA LEU A 461 13.09 -19.70 5.40
C LEU A 461 12.47 -19.29 6.75
N SER A 462 11.68 -20.17 7.37
CA SER A 462 11.13 -19.92 8.71
C SER A 462 12.24 -19.94 9.75
N GLY A 463 13.19 -20.88 9.66
CA GLY A 463 14.38 -20.90 10.50
C GLY A 463 15.27 -19.67 10.30
N LEU A 464 15.44 -19.23 9.05
CA LEU A 464 16.14 -17.99 8.72
C LEU A 464 15.46 -16.77 9.33
N PHE A 465 14.13 -16.68 9.26
CA PHE A 465 13.38 -15.58 9.86
C PHE A 465 13.58 -15.51 11.38
N CYS A 466 13.44 -16.64 12.09
CA CYS A 466 13.72 -16.72 13.52
C CYS A 466 15.16 -16.29 13.85
N ARG A 467 16.15 -16.84 13.13
CA ARG A 467 17.55 -16.49 13.30
C ARG A 467 17.81 -15.01 13.07
N ASN A 468 17.21 -14.44 12.04
CA ASN A 468 17.37 -13.03 11.71
C ASN A 468 16.77 -12.13 12.80
N ILE A 469 15.59 -12.44 13.33
CA ILE A 469 15.01 -11.69 14.47
C ILE A 469 15.98 -11.75 15.65
N ILE A 470 16.45 -12.94 16.03
CA ILE A 470 17.37 -13.12 17.16
C ILE A 470 18.69 -12.36 16.93
N SER A 471 19.25 -12.46 15.72
CA SER A 471 20.48 -11.75 15.37
C SER A 471 20.31 -10.23 15.43
N SER A 472 19.14 -9.72 15.08
CA SER A 472 18.82 -8.29 15.13
C SER A 472 18.62 -7.75 16.55
N LEU A 473 18.59 -8.62 17.57
CA LEU A 473 18.65 -8.22 18.98
C LEU A 473 20.07 -7.79 19.39
N LYS A 474 21.10 -8.33 18.74
CA LYS A 474 22.49 -8.00 19.01
C LYS A 474 22.80 -6.64 18.37
N THR A 475 22.63 -5.55 19.12
CA THR A 475 23.04 -4.20 18.68
C THR A 475 24.53 -4.15 18.39
N LYS A 476 24.99 -3.22 17.53
CA LYS A 476 26.42 -2.98 17.24
C LYS A 476 27.20 -2.80 18.55
N SER A 477 27.90 -3.84 18.99
CA SER A 477 28.68 -3.82 20.24
C SER A 477 29.84 -2.85 20.12
N ILE A 478 29.89 -1.87 21.02
CA ILE A 478 31.03 -0.96 21.19
C ILE A 478 32.00 -1.66 22.15
N GLY A 479 32.70 -2.69 21.67
CA GLY A 479 33.75 -3.35 22.44
C GLY A 479 33.91 -4.84 22.14
N ALA A 480 35.15 -5.34 22.23
CA ALA A 480 35.48 -6.75 22.01
C ALA A 480 35.06 -7.67 23.17
N GLU A 481 34.81 -7.12 24.36
CA GLU A 481 34.57 -7.90 25.59
C GLU A 481 33.08 -8.19 25.90
N ASP A 482 32.13 -7.46 25.30
CA ASP A 482 30.67 -7.56 25.60
C ASP A 482 29.81 -8.07 24.43
N ARG A 483 30.37 -8.85 23.49
CA ARG A 483 29.73 -9.16 22.19
C ARG A 483 28.36 -9.87 22.25
N ASN A 484 28.00 -10.48 23.38
CA ASN A 484 26.74 -11.23 23.56
C ASN A 484 25.80 -10.63 24.61
N SER A 485 26.12 -9.47 25.19
CA SER A 485 25.24 -8.77 26.13
C SER A 485 24.35 -7.77 25.39
N VAL A 486 23.07 -7.72 25.74
CA VAL A 486 22.08 -6.80 25.16
C VAL A 486 21.32 -6.11 26.29
N THR A 487 21.39 -4.78 26.34
CA THR A 487 20.48 -4.00 27.18
C THR A 487 19.09 -4.06 26.57
N ALA A 488 18.17 -4.70 27.28
CA ALA A 488 16.82 -4.92 26.83
C ALA A 488 16.03 -3.61 26.89
N THR A 489 15.33 -3.32 25.81
CA THR A 489 14.42 -2.17 25.69
C THR A 489 13.03 -2.62 25.22
N ARG A 490 12.13 -1.68 25.00
CA ARG A 490 10.84 -1.95 24.32
C ARG A 490 11.02 -2.66 22.97
N LEU A 491 12.00 -2.23 22.15
CA LEU A 491 12.30 -2.86 20.85
C LEU A 491 12.63 -4.36 21.01
N THR A 492 13.46 -4.70 21.99
CA THR A 492 13.79 -6.09 22.34
C THR A 492 12.53 -6.88 22.66
N SER A 493 11.63 -6.31 23.46
CA SER A 493 10.36 -6.95 23.84
C SER A 493 9.46 -7.23 22.63
N ASP A 494 9.36 -6.30 21.69
CA ASP A 494 8.51 -6.45 20.50
C ASP A 494 9.07 -7.45 19.50
N LYS A 495 10.40 -7.49 19.33
CA LYS A 495 11.08 -8.53 18.54
C LYS A 495 10.90 -9.92 19.14
N LEU A 496 11.09 -10.06 20.45
CA LEU A 496 10.89 -11.34 21.16
C LEU A 496 9.42 -11.78 21.12
N LYS A 497 8.47 -10.83 21.21
CA LYS A 497 7.04 -11.12 21.06
C LYS A 497 6.73 -11.69 19.67
N ALA A 498 7.17 -11.00 18.61
CA ALA A 498 6.96 -11.45 17.23
C ALA A 498 7.61 -12.82 16.96
N LEU A 499 8.82 -13.05 17.48
CA LEU A 499 9.47 -14.36 17.41
C LEU A 499 8.62 -15.45 18.06
N MET A 500 8.16 -15.23 19.31
CA MET A 500 7.35 -16.21 20.04
C MET A 500 6.04 -16.52 19.32
N GLU A 501 5.32 -15.49 18.85
CA GLU A 501 4.08 -15.66 18.10
C GLU A 501 4.29 -16.43 16.78
N PHE A 502 5.40 -16.17 16.09
CA PHE A 502 5.75 -16.91 14.87
C PHE A 502 6.05 -18.38 15.18
N ILE A 503 6.82 -18.69 16.22
CA ILE A 503 7.10 -20.07 16.65
C ILE A 503 5.80 -20.80 17.02
N VAL A 504 4.94 -20.15 17.84
CA VAL A 504 3.66 -20.72 18.27
C VAL A 504 2.78 -21.04 17.07
N SER A 505 2.68 -20.11 16.12
CA SER A 505 1.86 -20.27 14.90
C SER A 505 2.37 -21.36 13.95
N ASN A 506 3.62 -21.82 14.11
CA ASN A 506 4.27 -22.79 13.23
C ASN A 506 4.73 -24.06 13.96
N GLY A 507 4.10 -24.43 15.08
CA GLY A 507 4.38 -25.71 15.74
C GLY A 507 4.32 -25.71 17.26
N GLU A 508 3.80 -24.64 17.89
CA GLU A 508 3.72 -24.48 19.35
C GLU A 508 5.11 -24.46 20.05
N LEU A 509 5.14 -24.19 21.36
CA LEU A 509 6.37 -24.18 22.17
C LEU A 509 6.67 -25.58 22.69
N LYS A 510 7.07 -26.48 21.79
CA LYS A 510 7.30 -27.89 22.08
C LYS A 510 8.66 -28.37 21.59
N PRO A 511 9.33 -29.31 22.27
CA PRO A 511 10.63 -29.83 21.84
C PRO A 511 10.66 -30.44 20.44
N GLU A 512 9.52 -30.95 19.96
CA GLU A 512 9.38 -31.50 18.61
C GLU A 512 9.35 -30.42 17.53
N ASN A 513 9.12 -29.15 17.89
CA ASN A 513 9.16 -28.03 16.96
C ASN A 513 10.62 -27.58 16.72
N PRO A 514 11.17 -27.78 15.51
CA PRO A 514 12.56 -27.42 15.21
C PRO A 514 12.82 -25.91 15.30
N LEU A 515 11.81 -25.07 14.99
CA LEU A 515 11.92 -23.62 15.13
C LEU A 515 12.06 -23.23 16.60
N PHE A 516 11.31 -23.87 17.50
CA PHE A 516 11.42 -23.63 18.93
C PHE A 516 12.79 -24.05 19.47
N GLN A 517 13.25 -25.26 19.18
CA GLN A 517 14.54 -25.75 19.65
C GLN A 517 15.71 -24.89 19.14
N SER A 518 15.75 -24.59 17.84
CA SER A 518 16.80 -23.74 17.30
C SER A 518 16.77 -22.31 17.85
N SER A 519 15.57 -21.73 18.02
CA SER A 519 15.44 -20.38 18.59
C SER A 519 15.83 -20.33 20.06
N LYS A 520 15.48 -21.36 20.84
CA LYS A 520 15.89 -21.53 22.23
C LYS A 520 17.41 -21.57 22.36
N GLU A 521 18.08 -22.41 21.58
CA GLU A 521 19.54 -22.51 21.56
C GLU A 521 20.19 -21.17 21.21
N LEU A 522 19.75 -20.52 20.14
CA LEU A 522 20.31 -19.23 19.69
C LEU A 522 20.10 -18.09 20.69
N ILE A 523 18.91 -17.99 21.30
CA ILE A 523 18.63 -16.97 22.32
C ILE A 523 19.44 -17.24 23.58
N SER A 524 19.65 -18.50 23.96
CA SER A 524 20.42 -18.85 25.16
C SER A 524 21.87 -18.35 25.16
N GLU A 525 22.40 -17.96 24.00
CA GLU A 525 23.72 -17.34 23.85
C GLU A 525 23.73 -15.85 24.20
N ILE A 526 22.57 -15.21 24.35
CA ILE A 526 22.40 -13.78 24.62
C ILE A 526 22.17 -13.56 26.11
N THR A 527 22.96 -12.66 26.69
CA THR A 527 22.72 -12.17 28.06
C THR A 527 21.90 -10.89 27.98
N PHE A 528 20.71 -10.89 28.57
CA PHE A 528 19.85 -9.71 28.65
C PHE A 528 20.12 -8.93 29.94
N ASP A 529 20.41 -7.64 29.80
CA ASP A 529 20.39 -6.66 30.89
C ASP A 529 19.01 -5.98 30.91
N LEU A 530 18.26 -6.23 31.99
CA LEU A 530 16.88 -5.78 32.16
C LEU A 530 16.76 -4.46 32.95
N SER A 531 17.88 -3.84 33.31
CA SER A 531 17.93 -2.72 34.26
C SER A 531 17.14 -1.47 33.84
N LEU A 532 16.99 -1.23 32.53
CA LEU A 532 16.29 -0.05 31.99
C LEU A 532 14.79 -0.27 31.77
N LEU A 533 14.30 -1.51 31.91
CA LEU A 533 12.94 -1.86 31.49
C LEU A 533 11.87 -1.27 32.42
N SER A 534 10.80 -0.77 31.79
CA SER A 534 9.54 -0.47 32.46
C SER A 534 8.87 -1.74 33.01
N PRO A 535 8.04 -1.64 34.08
CA PRO A 535 7.43 -2.81 34.72
C PRO A 535 6.68 -3.75 33.75
N VAL A 536 5.91 -3.18 32.82
CA VAL A 536 5.14 -3.95 31.83
C VAL A 536 6.07 -4.73 30.90
N HIS A 537 7.15 -4.11 30.41
CA HIS A 537 8.06 -4.74 29.48
C HIS A 537 9.01 -5.72 30.17
N ALA A 538 9.39 -5.44 31.42
CA ALA A 538 10.14 -6.38 32.26
C ALA A 538 9.35 -7.68 32.45
N HIS A 539 8.06 -7.60 32.82
CA HIS A 539 7.20 -8.78 32.96
C HIS A 539 6.95 -9.51 31.64
N LYS A 540 6.74 -8.76 30.54
CA LYS A 540 6.57 -9.35 29.20
C LYS A 540 7.83 -10.10 28.76
N ILE A 541 9.00 -9.49 28.91
CA ILE A 541 10.27 -10.15 28.58
C ILE A 541 10.50 -11.35 29.49
N SER A 542 10.29 -11.24 30.80
CA SER A 542 10.46 -12.39 31.70
C SER A 542 9.56 -13.55 31.31
N SER A 543 8.28 -13.28 30.99
CA SER A 543 7.34 -14.29 30.52
C SER A 543 7.78 -14.95 29.22
N ILE A 544 8.24 -14.16 28.24
CA ILE A 544 8.76 -14.69 26.97
C ILE A 544 10.02 -15.55 27.20
N LEU A 545 10.94 -15.09 28.05
CA LEU A 545 12.15 -15.84 28.39
C LEU A 545 11.82 -17.16 29.12
N THR A 546 10.84 -17.17 30.02
CA THR A 546 10.32 -18.41 30.63
C THR A 546 9.77 -19.36 29.58
N ASN A 547 8.93 -18.87 28.67
CA ASN A 547 8.32 -19.65 27.60
C ASN A 547 9.36 -20.22 26.61
N LEU A 548 10.45 -19.48 26.38
CA LEU A 548 11.57 -19.90 25.55
C LEU A 548 12.59 -20.77 26.30
N GLU A 549 12.34 -21.09 27.57
CA GLU A 549 13.24 -21.87 28.43
C GLU A 549 14.66 -21.28 28.48
N HIS A 550 14.75 -19.95 28.51
CA HIS A 550 16.01 -19.22 28.56
C HIS A 550 16.72 -19.40 29.90
N PRO A 551 18.07 -19.52 29.96
CA PRO A 551 18.80 -19.68 31.22
C PRO A 551 18.54 -18.57 32.25
N GLN A 552 18.34 -17.32 31.80
CA GLN A 552 18.02 -16.19 32.69
C GLN A 552 16.52 -16.07 33.03
N ALA A 553 15.67 -17.05 32.74
CA ALA A 553 14.22 -16.91 32.94
C ALA A 553 13.82 -16.62 34.41
N GLU A 554 14.38 -17.37 35.37
CA GLU A 554 14.09 -17.17 36.80
C GLU A 554 14.68 -15.85 37.32
N ASP A 555 15.90 -15.51 36.90
CA ASP A 555 16.53 -14.22 37.25
C ASP A 555 15.73 -13.05 36.67
N ALA A 556 15.29 -13.16 35.41
CA ALA A 556 14.46 -12.15 34.74
C ALA A 556 13.12 -11.96 35.46
N LYS A 557 12.50 -13.06 35.91
CA LYS A 557 11.28 -13.01 36.72
C LYS A 557 11.53 -12.31 38.07
N SER A 558 12.65 -12.61 38.73
CA SER A 558 13.04 -11.94 39.97
C SER A 558 13.27 -10.43 39.76
N ILE A 559 13.97 -10.04 38.69
CA ILE A 559 14.22 -8.64 38.33
C ILE A 559 12.91 -7.92 37.96
N ALA A 560 12.04 -8.55 37.18
CA ALA A 560 10.73 -7.97 36.82
C ALA A 560 9.86 -7.72 38.06
N ASN A 561 9.88 -8.65 39.02
CA ASN A 561 9.22 -8.47 40.31
C ASN A 561 9.83 -7.32 41.11
N LEU A 562 11.16 -7.21 41.16
CA LEU A 562 11.87 -6.11 41.82
C LEU A 562 11.49 -4.75 41.21
N ILE A 563 11.56 -4.60 39.87
CA ILE A 563 11.17 -3.39 39.14
C ILE A 563 9.72 -3.01 39.44
N THR A 564 8.84 -4.02 39.52
CA THR A 564 7.43 -3.84 39.87
C THR A 564 7.27 -3.34 41.30
N GLU A 565 7.94 -3.95 42.28
CA GLU A 565 7.91 -3.55 43.69
C GLU A 565 8.48 -2.15 43.92
N GLU A 566 9.55 -1.79 43.22
CA GLU A 566 10.13 -0.44 43.23
C GLU A 566 9.14 0.58 42.66
N SER A 567 8.48 0.24 41.55
CA SER A 567 7.45 1.09 40.94
C SER A 567 6.24 1.27 41.87
N LEU A 568 5.76 0.20 42.51
CA LEU A 568 4.69 0.29 43.52
C LEU A 568 5.11 1.16 44.71
N SER A 569 6.34 0.98 45.19
CA SER A 569 6.90 1.77 46.29
C SER A 569 7.02 3.25 45.94
N ARG A 570 7.41 3.57 44.70
CA ARG A 570 7.45 4.94 44.17
C ARG A 570 6.05 5.55 44.13
N VAL A 571 5.05 4.85 43.57
CA VAL A 571 3.66 5.33 43.52
C VAL A 571 3.11 5.56 44.93
N ALA A 572 3.35 4.62 45.85
CA ALA A 572 2.96 4.76 47.25
C ALA A 572 3.65 5.94 47.93
N TYR A 573 4.95 6.14 47.69
CA TYR A 573 5.72 7.26 48.25
C TYR A 573 5.20 8.62 47.76
N MET A 574 5.01 8.79 46.45
CA MET A 574 4.46 10.01 45.86
C MET A 574 3.05 10.32 46.40
N SER A 575 2.24 9.27 46.56
CA SER A 575 0.89 9.38 47.13
C SER A 575 0.94 9.74 48.62
N LEU A 576 1.79 9.10 49.42
CA LEU A 576 1.99 9.39 50.84
C LEU A 576 2.44 10.84 51.07
N HIS A 577 3.39 11.31 50.27
CA HIS A 577 3.85 12.69 50.33
C HIS A 577 2.68 13.66 50.11
N SER A 578 1.91 13.44 49.04
CA SER A 578 0.74 14.25 48.72
C SER A 578 -0.34 14.17 49.81
N ILE A 579 -0.55 13.01 50.42
CA ILE A 579 -1.48 12.84 51.54
C ILE A 579 -1.04 13.68 52.76
N LYS A 580 0.23 13.60 53.13
CA LYS A 580 0.75 14.28 54.33
C LYS A 580 0.78 15.79 54.17
N GLU A 581 1.24 16.27 53.02
CA GLU A 581 1.39 17.70 52.79
C GLU A 581 0.08 18.41 52.41
N LYS A 582 -0.81 17.74 51.66
CA LYS A 582 -2.00 18.37 51.08
C LYS A 582 -3.30 17.87 51.70
N LEU A 583 -3.49 16.55 51.78
CA LEU A 583 -4.77 16.00 52.23
C LEU A 583 -4.99 16.19 53.73
N LEU A 584 -4.01 15.83 54.57
CA LEU A 584 -4.12 15.93 56.03
C LEU A 584 -4.12 17.36 56.55
N SER A 585 -3.55 18.30 55.80
CA SER A 585 -3.60 19.74 56.08
C SER A 585 -4.92 20.40 55.65
N SER A 586 -5.81 19.67 54.97
CA SER A 586 -7.08 20.19 54.47
C SER A 586 -8.07 20.49 55.59
N THR A 587 -8.56 21.72 55.64
CA THR A 587 -9.46 22.20 56.69
C THR A 587 -10.91 22.22 56.24
N THR A 588 -11.16 22.68 55.00
CA THR A 588 -12.51 22.82 54.45
C THR A 588 -12.97 21.54 53.75
N ASN A 589 -14.27 21.36 53.60
CA ASN A 589 -14.83 20.23 52.83
C ASN A 589 -14.40 20.26 51.35
N GLU A 590 -14.18 21.46 50.81
CA GLU A 590 -13.73 21.67 49.43
C GLU A 590 -12.28 21.22 49.26
N GLU A 591 -11.36 21.69 50.11
CA GLU A 591 -9.96 21.26 50.14
C GLU A 591 -9.84 19.75 50.30
N LYS A 592 -10.61 19.19 51.23
CA LYS A 592 -10.64 17.74 51.49
C LYS A 592 -11.02 16.95 50.25
N PHE A 593 -12.10 17.34 49.57
CA PHE A 593 -12.55 16.65 48.36
C PHE A 593 -11.55 16.79 47.22
N LYS A 594 -11.09 18.02 46.96
CA LYS A 594 -10.11 18.34 45.90
C LYS A 594 -8.81 17.57 46.05
N ASN A 595 -8.22 17.60 47.25
CA ASN A 595 -6.95 16.94 47.51
C ASN A 595 -7.09 15.41 47.50
N TRP A 596 -8.21 14.86 48.00
CA TRP A 596 -8.46 13.42 47.94
C TRP A 596 -8.63 12.93 46.50
N GLU A 597 -9.47 13.59 45.69
CA GLU A 597 -9.71 13.19 44.30
C GLU A 597 -8.42 13.27 43.48
N SER A 598 -7.63 14.34 43.65
CA SER A 598 -6.34 14.49 42.97
C SER A 598 -5.34 13.40 43.35
N VAL A 599 -5.21 13.06 44.64
CA VAL A 599 -4.34 11.96 45.10
C VAL A 599 -4.81 10.64 44.51
N SER A 600 -6.11 10.36 44.60
CA SER A 600 -6.66 9.10 44.15
C SER A 600 -6.47 8.90 42.66
N ARG A 601 -6.72 9.94 41.86
CA ARG A 601 -6.62 9.87 40.40
C ARG A 601 -5.17 9.73 39.91
N ASN A 602 -4.25 10.49 40.47
CA ASN A 602 -2.82 10.36 40.13
C ASN A 602 -2.30 8.94 40.42
N MET A 603 -2.73 8.36 41.54
CA MET A 603 -2.41 6.97 41.88
C MET A 603 -3.00 6.00 40.85
N GLN A 604 -4.27 6.16 40.46
CA GLN A 604 -4.91 5.31 39.44
C GLN A 604 -4.20 5.38 38.09
N ILE A 605 -3.81 6.58 37.65
CA ILE A 605 -3.10 6.78 36.37
C ILE A 605 -1.73 6.11 36.40
N GLU A 606 -0.93 6.34 37.44
CA GLU A 606 0.39 5.71 37.57
C GLU A 606 0.29 4.19 37.65
N MET A 607 -0.71 3.67 38.36
CA MET A 607 -0.97 2.23 38.45
C MET A 607 -1.38 1.59 37.12
N SER A 608 -1.94 2.35 36.18
CA SER A 608 -2.29 1.83 34.85
C SER A 608 -1.08 1.38 34.02
N HIS A 609 0.14 1.77 34.42
CA HIS A 609 1.41 1.41 33.77
C HIS A 609 2.16 0.29 34.50
N ILE A 610 1.50 -0.41 35.41
CA ILE A 610 2.01 -1.58 36.13
C ILE A 610 1.10 -2.77 35.79
N THR A 611 1.66 -3.98 35.71
CA THR A 611 0.91 -5.20 35.36
C THR A 611 -0.14 -5.56 36.42
N GLU A 612 -1.36 -5.88 35.97
CA GLU A 612 -2.55 -6.04 36.83
C GLU A 612 -2.59 -7.36 37.62
N GLU A 613 -1.88 -8.41 37.20
CA GLU A 613 -2.14 -9.80 37.63
C GLU A 613 -2.04 -10.04 39.16
N GLU A 614 -1.31 -9.19 39.93
CA GLU A 614 -1.25 -9.26 41.40
C GLU A 614 -1.24 -7.87 42.11
N ASN A 615 -1.33 -6.76 41.37
CA ASN A 615 -0.95 -5.43 41.85
C ASN A 615 -2.03 -4.35 41.65
N GLY A 616 -3.28 -4.62 42.05
CA GLY A 616 -4.35 -3.62 41.96
C GLY A 616 -4.13 -2.39 42.84
N ILE A 617 -4.88 -1.31 42.58
CA ILE A 617 -4.89 -0.07 43.39
C ILE A 617 -5.08 -0.35 44.89
N GLU A 618 -5.82 -1.41 45.24
CA GLU A 618 -6.00 -1.86 46.63
C GLU A 618 -4.67 -2.15 47.35
N LYS A 619 -3.67 -2.71 46.63
CA LYS A 619 -2.34 -3.02 47.18
C LYS A 619 -1.59 -1.74 47.55
N ILE A 620 -1.63 -0.71 46.69
CA ILE A 620 -1.05 0.60 47.01
C ILE A 620 -1.75 1.24 48.20
N ILE A 621 -3.08 1.23 48.24
CA ILE A 621 -3.82 1.81 49.38
C ILE A 621 -3.45 1.08 50.68
N THR A 622 -3.25 -0.24 50.64
CA THR A 622 -2.78 -1.03 51.79
C THR A 622 -1.39 -0.60 52.24
N ILE A 623 -0.42 -0.45 51.31
CA ILE A 623 0.92 0.05 51.62
C ILE A 623 0.87 1.46 52.24
N ILE A 624 0.03 2.34 51.68
CA ILE A 624 -0.20 3.69 52.20
C ILE A 624 -0.74 3.61 53.63
N TYR A 625 -1.78 2.80 53.86
CA TYR A 625 -2.38 2.62 55.17
C TYR A 625 -1.33 2.18 56.19
N GLU A 626 -0.51 1.18 55.87
CA GLU A 626 0.52 0.65 56.76
C GLU A 626 1.60 1.69 57.11
N LYS A 627 2.01 2.53 56.14
CA LYS A 627 3.05 3.57 56.33
C LYS A 627 2.57 4.83 57.05
N LEU A 628 1.25 5.03 57.19
CA LEU A 628 0.69 6.13 57.97
C LEU A 628 0.68 5.78 59.47
N SER A 629 0.99 6.76 60.32
CA SER A 629 0.83 6.66 61.77
C SER A 629 -0.65 6.55 62.16
N THR A 630 -0.95 6.06 63.37
CA THR A 630 -2.32 5.95 63.87
C THR A 630 -3.07 7.28 63.81
N GLN A 631 -2.41 8.39 64.15
CA GLN A 631 -3.01 9.73 64.10
C GLN A 631 -3.34 10.16 62.66
N GLU A 632 -2.42 9.92 61.72
CA GLU A 632 -2.64 10.22 60.29
C GLU A 632 -3.78 9.35 59.71
N ARG A 633 -3.84 8.06 60.05
CA ARG A 633 -4.93 7.16 59.63
C ARG A 633 -6.30 7.65 60.12
N GLU A 634 -6.41 8.04 61.39
CA GLU A 634 -7.65 8.61 61.94
C GLU A 634 -7.99 9.96 61.29
N GLY A 635 -6.98 10.76 60.96
CA GLY A 635 -7.16 11.99 60.17
C GLY A 635 -7.80 11.73 58.81
N ILE A 636 -7.28 10.76 58.05
CA ILE A 636 -7.84 10.37 56.75
C ILE A 636 -9.25 9.78 56.92
N LYS A 637 -9.48 8.91 57.91
CA LYS A 637 -10.83 8.39 58.20
C LYS A 637 -11.83 9.51 58.44
N LYS A 638 -11.46 10.54 59.20
CA LYS A 638 -12.30 11.72 59.44
C LYS A 638 -12.58 12.49 58.14
N ILE A 639 -11.56 12.70 57.30
CA ILE A 639 -11.71 13.36 56.00
C ILE A 639 -12.65 12.57 55.08
N LEU A 640 -12.42 11.27 54.92
CA LEU A 640 -13.27 10.39 54.11
C LEU A 640 -14.70 10.31 54.66
N SER A 641 -14.88 10.33 55.98
CA SER A 641 -16.20 10.40 56.64
C SER A 641 -16.91 11.73 56.36
N ASP A 642 -16.17 12.85 56.36
CA ASP A 642 -16.71 14.15 55.96
C ASP A 642 -17.15 14.14 54.48
N ILE A 643 -16.31 13.63 53.58
CA ILE A 643 -16.63 13.49 52.15
C ILE A 643 -17.80 12.51 51.94
N SER A 644 -17.96 11.49 52.79
CA SER A 644 -19.07 10.54 52.71
C SER A 644 -20.45 11.20 52.86
N LYS A 645 -20.53 12.39 53.45
CA LYS A 645 -21.77 13.18 53.49
C LYS A 645 -22.22 13.61 52.08
N ALA A 646 -21.30 13.69 51.12
CA ALA A 646 -21.57 13.99 49.72
C ALA A 646 -22.17 12.80 48.94
N GLU A 647 -22.20 11.59 49.51
CA GLU A 647 -22.51 10.36 48.75
C GLU A 647 -23.89 10.38 48.07
N LYS A 648 -24.92 10.87 48.75
CA LYS A 648 -26.26 11.05 48.15
C LYS A 648 -26.26 12.09 47.03
N THR A 649 -25.41 13.10 47.14
CA THR A 649 -25.23 14.12 46.09
C THR A 649 -24.48 13.54 44.91
N LEU A 650 -23.41 12.76 45.14
CA LEU A 650 -22.68 12.03 44.10
C LEU A 650 -23.58 11.04 43.36
N SER A 651 -24.38 10.23 44.07
CA SER A 651 -25.35 9.31 43.44
C SER A 651 -26.38 10.05 42.59
N HIS A 652 -26.93 11.15 43.11
CA HIS A 652 -27.86 11.97 42.34
C HIS A 652 -27.21 12.57 41.09
N MET A 653 -26.00 13.13 41.22
CA MET A 653 -25.27 13.69 40.09
C MET A 653 -24.89 12.61 39.07
N GLU A 654 -24.48 11.42 39.52
CA GLU A 654 -24.17 10.26 38.67
C GLU A 654 -25.37 9.83 37.83
N GLU A 655 -26.56 9.67 38.45
CA GLU A 655 -27.81 9.32 37.75
C GLU A 655 -28.21 10.35 36.69
N HIS A 656 -27.77 11.59 36.83
CA HIS A 656 -28.08 12.72 35.96
C HIS A 656 -26.85 13.19 35.16
N SER A 657 -25.76 12.43 35.11
CA SER A 657 -24.54 12.81 34.40
C SER A 657 -24.41 12.03 33.10
N ARG A 658 -24.00 12.73 32.03
CA ARG A 658 -23.56 12.08 30.78
C ARG A 658 -22.06 11.74 30.79
N SER A 659 -21.32 12.16 31.81
CA SER A 659 -19.90 11.84 32.01
C SER A 659 -19.73 10.69 33.01
N PHE A 660 -18.87 9.73 32.69
CA PHE A 660 -18.49 8.62 33.58
C PHE A 660 -17.66 9.07 34.79
N LEU A 661 -17.14 10.30 34.78
CA LEU A 661 -16.28 10.84 35.83
C LEU A 661 -16.90 10.71 37.22
N LEU A 662 -18.20 10.99 37.36
CA LEU A 662 -18.88 10.91 38.67
C LEU A 662 -18.98 9.49 39.20
N LYS A 663 -19.20 8.51 38.30
CA LYS A 663 -19.18 7.09 38.64
C LYS A 663 -17.79 6.66 39.12
N GLU A 664 -16.75 7.08 38.41
CA GLU A 664 -15.35 6.78 38.76
C GLU A 664 -14.97 7.37 40.13
N VAL A 665 -15.31 8.63 40.37
CA VAL A 665 -15.10 9.31 41.67
C VAL A 665 -15.81 8.55 42.79
N ARG A 666 -17.07 8.16 42.59
CA ARG A 666 -17.83 7.40 43.59
C ARG A 666 -17.20 6.04 43.89
N THR A 667 -16.86 5.26 42.86
CA THR A 667 -16.18 3.96 43.01
C THR A 667 -14.85 4.10 43.74
N SER A 668 -14.08 5.13 43.39
CA SER A 668 -12.81 5.44 44.05
C SER A 668 -13.00 5.79 45.54
N LEU A 669 -14.02 6.58 45.87
CA LEU A 669 -14.35 6.91 47.26
C LEU A 669 -14.73 5.67 48.06
N ASP A 670 -15.56 4.80 47.48
CA ASP A 670 -15.96 3.54 48.10
C ASP A 670 -14.77 2.62 48.40
N LEU A 671 -13.82 2.54 47.47
CA LEU A 671 -12.58 1.80 47.66
C LEU A 671 -11.78 2.34 48.85
N TRP A 672 -11.50 3.64 48.89
CA TRP A 672 -10.76 4.26 49.99
C TRP A 672 -11.47 4.08 51.34
N LYS A 673 -12.79 4.24 51.39
CA LYS A 673 -13.57 4.02 52.63
C LYS A 673 -13.43 2.59 53.14
N LYS A 674 -13.53 1.61 52.25
CA LYS A 674 -13.37 0.18 52.56
C LYS A 674 -11.95 -0.07 53.08
N SER A 675 -10.92 0.41 52.38
CA SER A 675 -9.52 0.17 52.76
C SER A 675 -9.12 0.83 54.09
N PHE A 676 -9.68 1.99 54.41
CA PHE A 676 -9.45 2.65 55.71
C PHE A 676 -10.39 2.15 56.82
N GLY A 677 -11.20 1.11 56.58
CA GLY A 677 -12.02 0.47 57.62
C GLY A 677 -13.19 1.33 58.13
N ILE A 678 -13.77 2.18 57.29
CA ILE A 678 -14.96 2.96 57.64
C ILE A 678 -16.19 2.04 57.54
N SER A 679 -16.72 1.61 58.69
CA SER A 679 -17.77 0.58 58.76
C SER A 679 -19.11 1.02 58.17
N SER A 680 -19.82 0.06 57.56
CA SER A 680 -21.17 0.22 57.02
C SER A 680 -22.21 0.63 58.07
N ASP A 681 -22.01 0.29 59.34
CA ASP A 681 -22.92 0.64 60.44
C ASP A 681 -22.78 2.10 60.93
N ALA A 682 -21.58 2.68 60.86
CA ALA A 682 -21.41 4.12 61.05
C ALA A 682 -22.00 4.89 59.86
N ARG A 683 -21.88 4.33 58.66
CA ARG A 683 -22.43 4.85 57.40
C ARG A 683 -23.96 4.90 57.41
N SER A 684 -24.63 3.85 57.91
CA SER A 684 -26.10 3.78 57.97
C SER A 684 -26.72 4.80 58.94
N LYS A 685 -26.07 5.13 60.06
CA LYS A 685 -26.51 6.19 60.98
C LYS A 685 -26.30 7.61 60.44
N LEU A 686 -25.21 7.86 59.72
CA LEU A 686 -24.93 9.17 59.09
C LEU A 686 -25.80 9.42 57.84
N LEU A 687 -26.00 8.39 57.00
CA LEU A 687 -26.80 8.48 55.77
C LEU A 687 -28.31 8.49 56.02
N ARG A 688 -28.81 7.89 57.12
CA ARG A 688 -30.23 7.98 57.50
C ARG A 688 -30.71 9.41 57.76
N ASN A 689 -29.81 10.35 58.10
CA ASN A 689 -30.15 11.76 58.32
C ASN A 689 -30.04 12.62 57.05
N LEU A 690 -29.59 12.06 55.93
CA LEU A 690 -29.35 12.77 54.67
C LEU A 690 -30.15 12.11 53.55
N GLU A 691 -31.48 12.30 53.56
CA GLU A 691 -32.36 11.74 52.54
C GLU A 691 -32.33 12.50 51.20
N LYS A 692 -31.77 13.72 51.19
CA LYS A 692 -31.77 14.62 50.01
C LYS A 692 -30.35 15.04 49.59
N PRO A 693 -30.12 15.31 48.28
CA PRO A 693 -28.88 15.90 47.79
C PRO A 693 -28.58 17.24 48.50
N GLN A 694 -27.32 17.48 48.83
CA GLN A 694 -26.89 18.67 49.57
C GLN A 694 -26.29 19.71 48.61
N SER A 695 -26.93 20.88 48.52
CA SER A 695 -26.53 21.96 47.60
C SER A 695 -25.07 22.41 47.76
N LYS A 696 -24.54 22.43 49.00
CA LYS A 696 -23.14 22.77 49.27
C LYS A 696 -22.18 21.76 48.64
N TRP A 697 -22.47 20.46 48.72
CA TRP A 697 -21.64 19.43 48.11
C TRP A 697 -21.77 19.42 46.60
N GLN A 698 -22.98 19.65 46.07
CA GLN A 698 -23.17 19.78 44.63
C GLN A 698 -22.30 20.90 44.08
N LYS A 699 -22.27 22.06 44.75
CA LYS A 699 -21.38 23.16 44.39
C LYS A 699 -19.90 22.75 44.43
N ILE A 700 -19.43 22.16 45.53
CA ILE A 700 -18.03 21.72 45.66
C ILE A 700 -17.64 20.73 44.54
N ILE A 701 -18.50 19.76 44.25
CA ILE A 701 -18.24 18.74 43.22
C ILE A 701 -18.25 19.37 41.82
N CYS A 702 -19.24 20.22 41.53
CA CYS A 702 -19.31 20.95 40.26
C CYS A 702 -18.09 21.84 40.03
N ASP A 703 -17.69 22.61 41.04
CA ASP A 703 -16.57 23.54 40.96
C ASP A 703 -15.23 22.78 40.80
N HIS A 704 -15.02 21.65 41.50
CA HIS A 704 -13.77 20.88 41.43
C HIS A 704 -13.67 20.02 40.16
N LEU A 705 -14.75 19.36 39.75
CA LEU A 705 -14.77 18.51 38.55
C LEU A 705 -15.12 19.28 37.26
N ASN A 706 -15.25 20.60 37.34
CA ASN A 706 -15.66 21.49 36.24
C ASN A 706 -16.93 20.99 35.54
N LEU A 707 -17.95 20.65 36.33
CA LEU A 707 -19.25 20.21 35.85
C LEU A 707 -20.25 21.36 35.85
N TYR A 708 -20.97 21.54 34.76
CA TYR A 708 -22.14 22.40 34.69
C TYR A 708 -23.42 21.59 34.86
N HIS A 709 -24.42 22.18 35.51
CA HIS A 709 -25.77 21.61 35.61
C HIS A 709 -26.72 22.35 34.66
N HIS A 710 -27.19 21.66 33.64
CA HIS A 710 -28.20 22.19 32.73
C HIS A 710 -29.60 22.02 33.33
N ARG A 711 -30.07 23.02 34.10
CA ARG A 711 -31.33 22.93 34.86
C ARG A 711 -32.55 22.52 34.04
N LYS A 712 -32.68 23.03 32.80
CA LYS A 712 -33.81 22.75 31.89
C LYS A 712 -33.92 21.27 31.48
N TYR A 713 -32.79 20.63 31.16
CA TYR A 713 -32.73 19.22 30.78
C TYR A 713 -32.32 18.29 31.94
N ASN A 714 -32.06 18.88 33.11
CA ASN A 714 -31.65 18.22 34.34
C ASN A 714 -30.49 17.21 34.17
N TYR A 715 -29.37 17.66 33.59
CA TYR A 715 -28.16 16.83 33.49
C TYR A 715 -26.88 17.59 33.82
N PHE A 716 -25.84 16.85 34.18
CA PHE A 716 -24.48 17.33 34.41
C PHE A 716 -23.57 16.97 33.25
N TYR A 717 -22.71 17.90 32.86
CA TYR A 717 -21.69 17.69 31.83
C TYR A 717 -20.39 18.38 32.19
N GLN A 718 -19.28 17.80 31.73
CA GLN A 718 -17.93 18.30 31.96
C GLN A 718 -17.53 19.26 30.85
N VAL A 719 -17.02 20.43 31.20
CA VAL A 719 -16.47 21.39 30.23
C VAL A 719 -14.95 21.39 30.20
N ASP A 720 -14.32 21.11 31.34
CA ASP A 720 -12.88 21.17 31.52
C ASP A 720 -12.46 20.00 32.43
N GLY A 721 -11.23 19.54 32.30
CA GLY A 721 -10.58 18.67 33.25
C GLY A 721 -10.05 17.39 32.62
N THR A 722 -9.48 16.54 33.48
CA THR A 722 -8.92 15.26 33.06
C THR A 722 -10.03 14.35 32.54
N LEU A 723 -9.74 13.64 31.45
CA LEU A 723 -10.68 12.71 30.83
C LEU A 723 -10.99 11.51 31.75
N PRO A 724 -12.24 11.00 31.75
CA PRO A 724 -12.58 9.78 32.50
C PRO A 724 -11.60 8.64 32.20
N GLN A 725 -11.36 7.77 33.19
CA GLN A 725 -10.41 6.66 33.10
C GLN A 725 -10.69 5.76 31.88
N SER A 726 -11.96 5.48 31.56
CA SER A 726 -12.31 4.70 30.37
C SER A 726 -11.81 5.36 29.07
N THR A 727 -12.04 6.66 28.92
CA THR A 727 -11.56 7.46 27.79
C THR A 727 -10.04 7.57 27.80
N PHE A 728 -9.44 7.75 28.97
CA PHE A 728 -7.99 7.77 29.16
C PHE A 728 -7.34 6.45 28.74
N MET A 729 -7.91 5.30 29.08
CA MET A 729 -7.36 3.99 28.67
C MET A 729 -7.49 3.77 27.17
N VAL A 730 -8.61 4.18 26.56
CA VAL A 730 -8.76 4.20 25.11
C VAL A 730 -7.72 5.11 24.47
N ALA A 731 -7.48 6.29 25.04
CA ALA A 731 -6.47 7.23 24.56
C ALA A 731 -5.06 6.68 24.77
N LYS A 732 -4.71 6.08 25.91
CA LYS A 732 -3.45 5.39 26.15
C LYS A 732 -3.16 4.37 25.05
N ASN A 733 -4.16 3.58 24.68
CA ASN A 733 -4.03 2.56 23.64
C ASN A 733 -4.00 3.11 22.20
N LYS A 734 -4.44 4.37 21.98
CA LYS A 734 -4.52 5.01 20.64
C LYS A 734 -3.53 6.17 20.41
N CYS A 735 -3.04 6.82 21.47
CA CYS A 735 -2.28 8.07 21.44
C CYS A 735 -0.79 7.86 21.74
N LEU A 736 -0.41 6.68 22.21
CA LEU A 736 0.97 6.24 22.37
C LEU A 736 1.39 5.54 21.07
N PRO A 737 2.64 5.76 20.61
CA PRO A 737 2.97 6.13 19.24
C PRO A 737 2.22 5.31 18.16
N ASN A 738 1.24 5.98 17.53
CA ASN A 738 0.73 5.61 16.21
C ASN A 738 1.60 6.32 15.15
N VAL A 739 2.57 5.55 14.64
CA VAL A 739 3.47 5.71 13.50
C VAL A 739 3.35 6.98 12.65
N SER A 740 4.44 7.76 12.61
CA SER A 740 4.82 8.54 11.43
C SER A 740 5.08 7.55 10.27
N ASN A 741 4.11 7.36 9.37
CA ASN A 741 4.24 6.55 8.13
C ASN A 741 5.24 7.15 7.11
N GLY A 742 6.22 7.92 7.57
CA GLY A 742 7.13 8.70 6.75
C GLY A 742 8.53 8.12 6.69
N SER A 743 9.27 8.60 5.71
CA SER A 743 10.71 8.44 5.57
C SER A 743 11.47 9.07 6.76
N GLN A 744 12.79 8.92 6.78
CA GLN A 744 13.64 9.58 7.76
C GLN A 744 14.59 10.54 7.07
N HIS A 745 14.86 11.66 7.73
CA HIS A 745 15.82 12.65 7.27
C HIS A 745 17.09 12.54 8.11
N PRO A 746 18.24 12.20 7.50
CA PRO A 746 19.52 12.28 8.18
C PRO A 746 19.87 13.76 8.38
N ILE A 747 20.17 14.15 9.61
CA ILE A 747 20.70 15.48 9.91
C ILE A 747 21.98 15.35 10.73
N ASN A 748 22.94 16.23 10.47
CA ASN A 748 24.18 16.27 11.23
C ASN A 748 24.11 17.40 12.27
N VAL A 749 24.26 17.07 13.54
CA VAL A 749 24.26 18.02 14.66
C VAL A 749 25.53 17.84 15.45
N ASP A 750 26.36 18.88 15.48
CA ASP A 750 27.63 18.91 16.20
C ASP A 750 28.56 17.71 15.89
N GLY A 751 28.52 17.20 14.65
CA GLY A 751 29.36 16.11 14.15
C GLY A 751 28.77 14.70 14.31
N LYS A 752 27.58 14.56 14.92
CA LYS A 752 26.83 13.29 15.00
C LYS A 752 25.64 13.32 14.04
N GLU A 753 25.47 12.26 13.26
CA GLU A 753 24.29 12.05 12.42
C GLU A 753 23.12 11.53 13.26
N TYR A 754 21.95 12.14 13.10
CA TYR A 754 20.69 11.76 13.73
C TYR A 754 19.66 11.46 12.63
N MET A 755 18.87 10.41 12.84
CA MET A 755 17.75 10.08 11.96
C MET A 755 16.46 10.69 12.52
N ILE A 756 15.85 11.58 11.75
CA ILE A 756 14.67 12.33 12.17
C ILE A 756 13.43 11.82 11.45
N PRO A 757 12.32 11.57 12.17
CA PRO A 757 11.04 11.24 11.52
C PRO A 757 10.57 12.36 10.58
N GLU A 758 10.16 12.01 9.35
CA GLU A 758 9.61 12.96 8.39
C GLU A 758 8.43 13.77 8.96
N ALA A 759 7.58 13.17 9.79
CA ALA A 759 6.51 13.92 10.44
C ALA A 759 7.01 15.09 11.30
N LEU A 760 8.09 14.90 12.07
CA LEU A 760 8.70 15.99 12.85
C LEU A 760 9.31 17.03 11.90
N TRP A 761 9.95 16.61 10.81
CA TRP A 761 10.53 17.51 9.82
C TRP A 761 9.46 18.40 9.17
N LEU A 762 8.36 17.81 8.69
CA LEU A 762 7.25 18.51 8.04
C LEU A 762 6.52 19.46 9.01
N ASP A 763 6.41 19.07 10.29
CA ASP A 763 5.68 19.81 11.31
C ASP A 763 6.56 20.77 12.13
N ALA A 764 7.88 20.78 11.91
CA ALA A 764 8.85 21.65 12.59
C ALA A 764 8.48 23.14 12.44
N ASN A 765 7.92 23.51 11.29
CA ASN A 765 7.53 24.88 11.00
C ASN A 765 6.14 25.27 11.49
N ARG A 766 5.28 24.29 11.85
CA ARG A 766 3.87 24.50 12.23
C ARG A 766 3.65 24.48 13.74
N SER A 767 4.68 24.14 14.50
CA SER A 767 4.57 23.90 15.93
C SER A 767 5.61 24.71 16.69
N THR A 768 5.27 25.06 17.92
CA THR A 768 6.22 25.66 18.86
C THR A 768 6.89 24.57 19.67
N PHE A 769 8.22 24.60 19.74
CA PHE A 769 9.00 23.62 20.49
C PHE A 769 9.68 24.28 21.68
N ILE A 770 9.58 23.63 22.84
CA ILE A 770 10.19 24.08 24.10
C ILE A 770 11.02 22.92 24.64
N VAL A 771 12.29 23.15 24.95
CA VAL A 771 13.18 22.15 25.55
C VAL A 771 13.79 22.75 26.81
N GLN A 772 13.60 22.10 27.96
CA GLN A 772 14.05 22.62 29.27
C GLN A 772 13.64 24.09 29.50
N ASP A 773 12.35 24.37 29.30
CA ASP A 773 11.75 25.70 29.43
C ASP A 773 12.32 26.77 28.46
N LYS A 774 13.18 26.38 27.51
CA LYS A 774 13.70 27.24 26.44
C LYS A 774 12.92 27.03 25.15
N THR A 775 12.25 28.07 24.67
CA THR A 775 11.61 28.08 23.34
C THR A 775 12.68 28.02 22.25
N ILE A 776 12.53 27.09 21.32
CA ILE A 776 13.38 26.96 20.13
C ILE A 776 12.94 28.02 19.12
N MET A 777 13.85 28.93 18.80
CA MET A 777 13.68 29.99 17.79
C MET A 777 14.85 29.92 16.82
N THR A 778 14.64 30.28 15.55
CA THR A 778 15.72 30.42 14.56
C THR A 778 15.66 31.77 13.86
N ASP A 779 16.78 32.24 13.30
CA ASP A 779 16.92 33.55 12.63
C ASP A 779 15.98 33.73 11.39
N GLY A 780 15.29 32.67 10.97
CA GLY A 780 14.29 32.67 9.90
C GLY A 780 12.85 32.89 10.35
N ASP A 781 12.56 32.86 11.66
CA ASP A 781 11.20 33.04 12.19
C ASP A 781 10.66 34.46 11.99
N ASP A 782 11.54 35.45 11.77
CA ASP A 782 11.20 36.88 11.61
C ASP A 782 10.99 37.33 10.14
N GLY A 783 10.75 36.41 9.20
CA GLY A 783 10.28 36.73 7.84
C GLY A 783 11.36 36.94 6.77
N ASN A 784 12.57 36.40 6.96
CA ASN A 784 13.61 36.36 5.92
C ASN A 784 13.23 35.41 4.76
N GLN A 785 13.75 35.64 3.55
CA GLN A 785 13.55 34.81 2.34
C GLN A 785 14.27 33.45 2.41
N ILE A 786 14.00 32.66 3.45
CA ILE A 786 14.53 31.31 3.63
C ILE A 786 13.49 30.30 3.10
N SER A 787 13.95 29.23 2.45
CA SER A 787 13.04 28.17 1.98
C SER A 787 12.38 27.44 3.17
N ARG A 788 11.18 26.87 2.98
CA ARG A 788 10.50 26.11 4.04
C ARG A 788 11.34 24.94 4.55
N ASP A 789 12.06 24.27 3.65
CA ASP A 789 12.89 23.11 3.99
C ASP A 789 14.14 23.51 4.78
N GLU A 790 14.75 24.65 4.44
CA GLU A 790 15.89 25.20 5.18
C GLU A 790 15.47 25.71 6.57
N LEU A 791 14.27 26.30 6.69
CA LEU A 791 13.70 26.64 8.00
C LEU A 791 13.43 25.39 8.85
N ALA A 792 12.87 24.33 8.24
CA ALA A 792 12.65 23.04 8.90
C ALA A 792 13.98 22.44 9.38
N LEU A 793 15.00 22.40 8.52
CA LEU A 793 16.35 21.96 8.87
C LEU A 793 16.89 22.71 10.08
N ASN A 794 16.89 24.04 10.02
CA ASN A 794 17.41 24.89 11.09
C ASN A 794 16.67 24.66 12.42
N LYS A 795 15.33 24.57 12.38
CA LYS A 795 14.51 24.30 13.56
C LYS A 795 14.79 22.92 14.14
N THR A 796 14.80 21.88 13.30
CA THR A 796 15.08 20.51 13.73
C THR A 796 16.49 20.39 14.31
N THR A 797 17.51 20.99 13.68
CA THR A 797 18.88 21.04 14.22
C THR A 797 18.92 21.72 15.59
N ALA A 798 18.20 22.84 15.77
CA ALA A 798 18.13 23.54 17.05
C ALA A 798 17.40 22.70 18.13
N ILE A 799 16.30 22.03 17.77
CA ILE A 799 15.57 21.10 18.65
C ILE A 799 16.51 19.98 19.12
N ILE A 800 17.18 19.28 18.20
CA ILE A 800 18.08 18.18 18.53
C ILE A 800 19.26 18.63 19.37
N ARG A 801 19.86 19.80 19.08
CA ARG A 801 20.95 20.35 19.88
C ARG A 801 20.54 20.56 21.34
N GLU A 802 19.33 21.06 21.60
CA GLU A 802 18.83 21.24 22.97
C GLU A 802 18.42 19.91 23.61
N ILE A 803 17.80 18.99 22.87
CA ILE A 803 17.44 17.64 23.37
C ILE A 803 18.69 16.83 23.75
N ASN A 804 19.79 16.97 23.01
CA ASN A 804 21.05 16.26 23.29
C ASN A 804 21.60 16.59 24.69
N LYS A 805 21.29 17.77 25.24
CA LYS A 805 21.67 18.18 26.60
C LYS A 805 20.90 17.43 27.70
N LEU A 806 19.86 16.67 27.34
CA LEU A 806 19.06 15.88 28.28
C LEU A 806 19.68 14.51 28.59
N TYR A 807 20.72 14.10 27.85
CA TYR A 807 21.40 12.80 27.98
C TYR A 807 20.40 11.64 27.98
N LEU A 808 19.66 11.50 26.89
CA LEU A 808 18.66 10.44 26.69
C LEU A 808 19.33 9.20 26.11
N THR A 809 18.77 8.02 26.39
CA THR A 809 19.07 6.81 25.62
C THR A 809 18.59 6.97 24.18
N ASP A 810 19.17 6.21 23.24
CA ASP A 810 18.77 6.27 21.83
C ASP A 810 17.28 5.91 21.65
N GLU A 811 16.77 4.94 22.43
CA GLU A 811 15.36 4.53 22.38
C GLU A 811 14.42 5.62 22.95
N ALA A 812 14.79 6.25 24.07
CA ALA A 812 14.00 7.36 24.64
C ALA A 812 14.01 8.59 23.72
N LEU A 813 15.13 8.86 23.05
CA LEU A 813 15.22 9.92 22.03
C LEU A 813 14.29 9.61 20.85
N ALA A 814 14.32 8.38 20.32
CA ALA A 814 13.44 7.97 19.23
C ALA A 814 11.96 8.18 19.60
N SER A 815 11.54 7.71 20.80
CA SER A 815 10.18 7.91 21.33
C SER A 815 9.81 9.36 21.63
N LEU A 816 10.78 10.23 21.88
CA LEU A 816 10.52 11.66 22.03
C LEU A 816 10.20 12.30 20.67
N LEU A 817 11.09 12.12 19.69
CA LEU A 817 10.94 12.72 18.36
C LEU A 817 9.69 12.20 17.64
N ALA A 818 9.39 10.93 17.82
CA ALA A 818 8.16 10.23 17.48
C ALA A 818 6.85 10.94 17.83
N LEU A 819 6.82 11.62 18.97
CA LEU A 819 5.61 12.20 19.55
C LEU A 819 5.51 13.72 19.28
N MET A 820 6.56 14.30 18.69
CA MET A 820 6.67 15.72 18.42
C MET A 820 6.13 16.08 17.03
N ASN A 821 4.93 15.59 16.67
CA ASN A 821 4.30 15.85 15.37
C ASN A 821 2.77 15.97 15.47
N GLN A 822 2.15 16.51 14.43
CA GLN A 822 0.73 16.84 14.41
C GLN A 822 -0.19 15.61 14.49
N ASN A 823 0.27 14.39 14.18
CA ASN A 823 -0.53 13.18 14.41
C ASN A 823 -0.76 12.96 15.91
N THR A 824 0.25 13.19 16.75
CA THR A 824 0.10 13.16 18.21
C THR A 824 -0.95 14.16 18.69
N ALA A 825 -0.98 15.36 18.10
CA ALA A 825 -1.99 16.37 18.40
C ALA A 825 -3.39 16.00 17.86
N ALA A 826 -3.47 15.33 16.71
CA ALA A 826 -4.73 14.83 16.15
C ALA A 826 -5.33 13.69 17.00
N GLN A 827 -4.50 12.79 17.54
CA GLN A 827 -4.97 11.74 18.46
C GLN A 827 -5.58 12.35 19.72
N LEU A 828 -5.02 13.48 20.19
CA LEU A 828 -5.59 14.23 21.29
C LEU A 828 -7.00 14.78 20.98
N VAL A 829 -7.27 15.20 19.74
CA VAL A 829 -8.64 15.56 19.28
C VAL A 829 -9.59 14.36 19.35
N LEU A 830 -9.13 13.19 18.93
CA LEU A 830 -9.95 11.98 18.94
C LEU A 830 -10.26 11.53 20.36
N ALA A 831 -9.29 11.65 21.28
CA ALA A 831 -9.46 11.30 22.68
C ALA A 831 -10.52 12.15 23.40
N ILE A 832 -10.67 13.43 23.04
CA ILE A 832 -11.64 14.34 23.68
C ILE A 832 -13.07 14.24 23.13
N ARG A 833 -13.24 13.61 21.96
CA ARG A 833 -14.54 13.51 21.28
C ARG A 833 -15.66 12.92 22.15
N PRO A 834 -15.45 11.83 22.93
CA PRO A 834 -16.50 11.29 23.81
C PRO A 834 -17.02 12.31 24.83
N THR A 835 -16.12 13.11 25.41
CA THR A 835 -16.47 14.17 26.37
C THR A 835 -17.31 15.27 25.72
N SER A 836 -17.04 15.55 24.44
CA SER A 836 -17.79 16.54 23.67
C SER A 836 -19.24 16.12 23.40
N ILE A 837 -19.51 14.82 23.22
CA ILE A 837 -20.86 14.27 23.05
C ILE A 837 -21.66 14.44 24.36
N SER A 838 -21.00 14.27 25.51
CA SER A 838 -21.64 14.39 26.83
C SER A 838 -22.07 15.82 27.18
N MET A 839 -21.62 16.85 26.44
CA MET A 839 -22.03 18.23 26.66
C MET A 839 -23.50 18.47 26.36
N PHE A 840 -24.04 17.84 25.31
CA PHE A 840 -25.41 18.08 24.86
C PHE A 840 -26.41 17.13 25.56
N PRO A 841 -27.71 17.42 25.60
CA PRO A 841 -28.70 16.46 26.07
C PRO A 841 -28.85 15.31 25.06
N LYS A 842 -29.12 14.08 25.52
CA LYS A 842 -29.17 12.88 24.66
C LYS A 842 -30.21 13.03 23.55
N GLU A 843 -31.31 13.69 23.86
CA GLU A 843 -32.46 13.93 22.98
C GLU A 843 -32.15 14.90 21.84
N SER A 844 -31.08 15.69 21.95
CA SER A 844 -30.70 16.63 20.89
C SER A 844 -30.03 15.97 19.69
N GLY A 845 -29.48 14.76 19.87
CA GLY A 845 -28.78 14.04 18.80
C GLY A 845 -27.56 14.77 18.24
N ILE A 846 -27.04 15.81 18.93
CA ILE A 846 -25.89 16.60 18.47
C ILE A 846 -24.63 16.36 19.30
N SER A 847 -23.48 16.54 18.67
CA SER A 847 -22.15 16.66 19.28
C SER A 847 -21.38 17.82 18.67
N SER A 848 -20.29 18.26 19.31
CA SER A 848 -19.42 19.24 18.68
C SER A 848 -18.45 18.54 17.73
N SER A 849 -18.12 19.18 16.61
CA SER A 849 -16.99 18.79 15.77
C SER A 849 -15.75 19.59 16.23
N PRO A 850 -14.88 19.02 17.09
CA PRO A 850 -13.70 19.75 17.57
C PRO A 850 -12.74 20.04 16.42
N SER A 851 -12.40 21.33 16.22
CA SER A 851 -11.35 21.75 15.28
C SER A 851 -10.17 22.34 16.05
N LEU A 852 -9.20 21.49 16.39
CA LEU A 852 -7.93 21.89 16.97
C LEU A 852 -6.91 22.10 15.84
N SER A 853 -6.77 23.34 15.36
CA SER A 853 -5.92 23.67 14.21
C SER A 853 -5.17 25.00 14.33
N LYS A 854 -5.23 25.67 15.49
CA LYS A 854 -4.63 27.01 15.66
C LYS A 854 -3.15 26.93 16.01
N GLU A 855 -2.81 26.39 17.18
CA GLU A 855 -1.45 26.38 17.70
C GLU A 855 -1.17 25.06 18.43
N THR A 856 -0.05 24.43 18.09
CA THR A 856 0.44 23.20 18.74
C THR A 856 1.78 23.49 19.39
N ILE A 857 1.90 23.16 20.69
CA ILE A 857 3.09 23.38 21.50
C ILE A 857 3.58 22.03 22.03
N TYR A 858 4.83 21.69 21.73
CA TYR A 858 5.53 20.55 22.32
C TYR A 858 6.56 21.04 23.31
N SER A 859 6.51 20.53 24.54
CA SER A 859 7.47 20.84 25.59
C SER A 859 8.12 19.56 26.13
N ALA A 860 9.43 19.43 25.96
CA ALA A 860 10.23 18.34 26.49
C ALA A 860 11.10 18.81 27.67
N LYS A 861 10.99 18.14 28.82
CA LYS A 861 11.71 18.52 30.04
C LYS A 861 12.14 17.30 30.84
N LYS A 862 13.40 17.30 31.32
CA LYS A 862 13.86 16.34 32.32
C LYS A 862 13.59 16.92 33.71
N THR A 863 12.81 16.22 34.55
CA THR A 863 12.47 16.68 35.90
C THR A 863 13.68 16.55 36.84
N GLN A 864 13.57 17.11 38.04
CA GLN A 864 14.64 17.00 39.06
C GLN A 864 14.87 15.54 39.48
N GLU A 865 13.82 14.73 39.43
CA GLU A 865 13.85 13.29 39.68
C GLU A 865 14.40 12.49 38.49
N GLY A 866 14.75 13.14 37.38
CA GLY A 866 15.36 12.51 36.21
C GLY A 866 14.37 12.08 35.12
N TYR A 867 13.06 12.20 35.31
CA TYR A 867 12.06 11.76 34.34
C TYR A 867 11.99 12.67 33.11
N LEU A 868 11.99 12.09 31.91
CA LEU A 868 11.68 12.83 30.69
C LEU A 868 10.17 12.98 30.54
N ILE A 869 9.68 14.22 30.58
CA ILE A 869 8.28 14.57 30.39
C ILE A 869 8.13 15.30 29.06
N LEU A 870 7.25 14.78 28.21
CA LEU A 870 6.75 15.48 27.03
C LEU A 870 5.33 15.97 27.33
N THR A 871 5.09 17.24 27.04
CA THR A 871 3.76 17.84 27.07
C THR A 871 3.40 18.30 25.67
N CYS A 872 2.26 17.87 25.15
CA CYS A 872 1.69 18.31 23.88
C CYS A 872 0.42 19.09 24.19
N SER A 873 0.35 20.35 23.77
CA SER A 873 -0.86 21.17 23.90
C SER A 873 -1.30 21.64 22.53
N ILE A 874 -2.60 21.55 22.23
CA ILE A 874 -3.17 22.05 20.98
C ILE A 874 -4.42 22.87 21.26
N SER A 875 -4.57 23.97 20.52
CA SER A 875 -5.70 24.89 20.65
C SER A 875 -6.48 25.07 19.35
N GLY A 876 -7.73 25.50 19.47
CA GLY A 876 -8.68 25.61 18.38
C GLY A 876 -10.02 26.20 18.82
N GLU A 877 -11.03 26.00 17.99
CA GLU A 877 -12.40 26.49 18.19
C GLU A 877 -13.39 25.45 17.66
N ILE A 878 -14.60 25.42 18.23
CA ILE A 878 -15.70 24.60 17.69
C ILE A 878 -16.28 25.33 16.48
N LYS A 879 -16.01 24.84 15.27
CA LYS A 879 -16.50 25.46 14.00
C LYS A 879 -17.77 24.84 13.46
N ALA A 880 -18.13 23.65 13.92
CA ALA A 880 -19.31 22.93 13.48
C ALA A 880 -19.86 22.02 14.58
N LEU A 881 -21.13 21.68 14.46
CA LEU A 881 -21.79 20.61 15.20
C LEU A 881 -21.96 19.40 14.28
N GLU A 882 -22.02 18.22 14.87
CA GLU A 882 -22.36 16.97 14.20
C GLU A 882 -23.75 16.57 14.70
N LYS A 883 -24.66 16.19 13.79
CA LYS A 883 -26.02 15.78 14.13
C LYS A 883 -26.28 14.36 13.64
N LEU A 884 -26.84 13.53 14.52
CA LEU A 884 -27.30 12.18 14.15
C LEU A 884 -28.58 12.27 13.30
N PRO A 885 -28.76 11.38 12.31
CA PRO A 885 -30.00 11.28 11.56
C PRO A 885 -31.18 10.95 12.47
N GLU A 886 -32.36 11.44 12.10
CA GLU A 886 -33.59 11.16 12.85
C GLU A 886 -33.84 9.64 12.95
N GLY A 887 -34.18 9.17 14.15
CA GLY A 887 -34.48 7.75 14.43
C GLY A 887 -33.26 6.88 14.75
N ILE A 888 -32.03 7.40 14.63
CA ILE A 888 -30.81 6.69 15.01
C ILE A 888 -30.39 7.11 16.43
N SER A 889 -30.49 6.20 17.41
CA SER A 889 -29.87 6.39 18.72
C SER A 889 -28.58 5.59 18.80
N LYS A 890 -27.42 6.24 18.64
CA LYS A 890 -26.13 5.62 18.95
C LYS A 890 -25.75 5.97 20.39
N GLU A 891 -25.27 4.97 21.13
CA GLU A 891 -24.68 5.20 22.45
C GLU A 891 -23.35 5.94 22.30
N THR A 892 -22.91 6.62 23.36
CA THR A 892 -21.65 7.41 23.38
C THR A 892 -20.40 6.58 23.05
N ASP A 893 -20.49 5.25 23.12
CA ASP A 893 -19.38 4.32 22.90
C ASP A 893 -19.45 3.61 21.52
N ASP A 894 -20.43 3.94 20.67
CA ASP A 894 -20.51 3.37 19.32
C ASP A 894 -19.35 3.90 18.45
N ARG A 895 -18.47 2.99 18.01
CA ARG A 895 -17.32 3.31 17.15
C ARG A 895 -17.73 3.98 15.84
N ASN A 896 -18.97 3.76 15.40
CA ASN A 896 -19.52 4.33 14.18
C ASN A 896 -20.41 5.56 14.44
N TYR A 897 -20.34 6.20 15.61
CA TYR A 897 -21.13 7.40 15.92
C TYR A 897 -21.05 8.46 14.82
N SER A 898 -19.89 8.58 14.17
CA SER A 898 -19.59 9.64 13.19
C SER A 898 -19.74 9.29 11.72
N SER A 899 -20.00 8.04 11.35
CA SER A 899 -20.03 7.65 9.93
C SER A 899 -21.25 8.20 9.20
N ASP A 900 -22.31 8.52 9.95
CA ASP A 900 -23.63 8.88 9.41
C ASP A 900 -24.11 10.26 9.90
N THR A 901 -23.21 11.13 10.40
CA THR A 901 -23.60 12.43 10.99
C THR A 901 -23.58 13.56 9.97
N ASP A 902 -24.61 14.41 10.00
CA ASP A 902 -24.64 15.67 9.25
C ASP A 902 -23.78 16.73 9.95
N ILE A 903 -23.02 17.50 9.17
CA ILE A 903 -22.16 18.58 9.68
C ILE A 903 -22.91 19.91 9.56
N ILE A 904 -23.15 20.56 10.69
CA ILE A 904 -23.84 21.84 10.82
C ILE A 904 -22.79 22.92 11.09
N PRO A 905 -22.43 23.77 10.10
CA PRO A 905 -21.46 24.83 10.31
C PRO A 905 -22.01 25.91 11.24
N LEU A 906 -21.16 26.42 12.14
CA LEU A 906 -21.48 27.54 13.02
C LEU A 906 -20.91 28.83 12.43
N HIS A 907 -21.77 29.79 12.07
CA HIS A 907 -21.37 31.10 11.52
C HIS A 907 -21.52 32.23 12.57
N ASP A 908 -20.55 33.16 12.58
CA ASP A 908 -20.62 34.51 13.17
C ASP A 908 -20.97 34.68 14.66
N GLN A 909 -20.82 33.66 15.50
CA GLN A 909 -20.86 33.80 16.96
C GLN A 909 -19.45 33.67 17.56
N GLN A 910 -19.21 34.24 18.75
CA GLN A 910 -17.97 33.98 19.51
C GLN A 910 -17.90 32.48 19.81
N LEU A 911 -17.22 31.74 18.94
CA LEU A 911 -17.11 30.29 19.08
C LEU A 911 -16.22 29.99 20.31
N PRO A 912 -16.62 29.05 21.15
CA PRO A 912 -15.88 28.69 22.35
C PRO A 912 -14.49 28.19 21.98
N ASN A 913 -13.45 28.74 22.62
CA ASN A 913 -12.11 28.22 22.44
C ASN A 913 -12.04 26.84 23.08
N LEU A 914 -11.40 25.95 22.34
CA LEU A 914 -11.16 24.58 22.70
C LEU A 914 -9.64 24.40 22.77
N SER A 915 -9.16 23.78 23.83
CA SER A 915 -7.78 23.28 23.86
C SER A 915 -7.73 21.91 24.51
N ALA A 916 -6.68 21.19 24.19
CA ALA A 916 -6.40 19.91 24.82
C ALA A 916 -4.91 19.84 25.14
N ASN A 917 -4.59 19.15 26.23
CA ASN A 917 -3.23 18.92 26.68
C ASN A 917 -3.04 17.45 27.01
N MET A 918 -1.93 16.89 26.53
CA MET A 918 -1.44 15.58 26.90
C MET A 918 -0.08 15.69 27.58
N LYS A 919 0.07 15.02 28.72
CA LYS A 919 1.35 14.86 29.41
C LYS A 919 1.76 13.40 29.40
N VAL A 920 2.95 13.10 28.92
CA VAL A 920 3.53 11.75 28.90
C VAL A 920 4.91 11.74 29.56
N ARG A 921 5.24 10.62 30.21
CA ARG A 921 6.59 10.29 30.65
C ARG A 921 7.19 9.31 29.65
N ILE A 922 8.41 9.58 29.21
CA ILE A 922 9.18 8.67 28.36
C ILE A 922 10.26 8.03 29.23
N ASN A 923 10.23 6.71 29.34
CA ASN A 923 11.17 5.93 30.14
C ASN A 923 12.46 5.66 29.33
N GLU A 924 13.52 5.22 30.02
CA GLU A 924 14.83 4.98 29.40
C GLU A 924 14.83 3.81 28.41
N ASP A 925 13.90 2.86 28.55
CA ASP A 925 13.64 1.79 27.57
C ASP A 925 12.80 2.23 26.37
N GLY A 926 12.49 3.53 26.25
CA GLY A 926 11.68 4.13 25.20
C GLY A 926 10.18 3.93 25.34
N THR A 927 9.71 3.31 26.43
CA THR A 927 8.27 3.20 26.68
C THR A 927 7.68 4.55 27.07
N VAL A 928 6.39 4.72 26.79
CA VAL A 928 5.70 5.99 27.00
C VAL A 928 4.53 5.77 27.95
N ASP A 929 4.57 6.41 29.11
CA ASP A 929 3.52 6.41 30.11
C ASP A 929 2.68 7.67 29.96
N LEU A 930 1.42 7.52 29.59
CA LEU A 930 0.47 8.61 29.62
C LEU A 930 0.20 9.04 31.08
N LEU A 931 0.44 10.30 31.44
CA LEU A 931 0.27 10.79 32.81
C LEU A 931 -0.96 11.69 32.99
N ASP A 932 -1.40 12.35 31.92
CA ASP A 932 -2.58 13.23 31.97
C ASP A 932 -3.09 13.47 30.54
N ILE A 933 -4.41 13.47 30.38
CA ILE A 933 -5.07 14.04 29.21
C ILE A 933 -6.16 14.96 29.72
N ARG A 934 -6.09 16.22 29.31
CA ARG A 934 -7.05 17.25 29.65
C ARG A 934 -7.68 17.82 28.41
N HIS A 935 -8.97 18.07 28.55
CA HIS A 935 -9.77 18.81 27.60
C HIS A 935 -10.21 20.10 28.28
N ILE A 936 -10.09 21.23 27.60
CA ILE A 936 -10.43 22.53 28.13
C ILE A 936 -11.37 23.20 27.12
N LEU A 937 -12.65 23.27 27.46
CA LEU A 937 -13.62 24.09 26.76
C LEU A 937 -13.89 25.36 27.55
N THR A 938 -13.57 26.49 26.94
CA THR A 938 -13.85 27.80 27.55
C THR A 938 -15.26 28.26 27.19
N ALA A 939 -15.96 28.87 28.15
CA ALA A 939 -17.26 29.53 27.95
C ALA A 939 -18.45 28.64 27.49
N ILE A 940 -18.42 27.32 27.69
CA ILE A 940 -19.58 26.42 27.43
C ILE A 940 -20.56 26.42 28.62
N THR A 941 -21.33 27.51 28.78
CA THR A 941 -22.41 27.56 29.79
C THR A 941 -23.69 26.89 29.27
N PRO A 942 -24.67 26.57 30.15
CA PRO A 942 -25.97 26.05 29.70
C PRO A 942 -26.67 26.93 28.67
N ASP A 943 -26.56 28.26 28.78
CA ASP A 943 -27.15 29.20 27.81
C ASP A 943 -26.50 29.08 26.42
N VAL A 944 -25.19 28.84 26.37
CA VAL A 944 -24.47 28.58 25.10
C VAL A 944 -24.91 27.25 24.50
N ILE A 945 -25.09 26.22 25.32
CA ILE A 945 -25.61 24.92 24.85
C ILE A 945 -27.02 25.05 24.29
N ASP A 946 -27.92 25.74 24.99
CA ASP A 946 -29.27 26.02 24.50
C ASP A 946 -29.21 26.77 23.15
N GLY A 947 -28.32 27.76 23.01
CA GLY A 947 -28.10 28.48 21.74
C GLY A 947 -27.60 27.58 20.60
N LEU A 948 -26.69 26.65 20.88
CA LEU A 948 -26.18 25.67 19.91
C LEU A 948 -27.26 24.67 19.48
N ILE A 949 -28.10 24.20 20.42
CA ILE A 949 -29.25 23.32 20.13
C ILE A 949 -30.30 24.03 19.26
N VAL A 950 -30.51 25.34 19.45
CA VAL A 950 -31.43 26.12 18.61
C VAL A 950 -30.85 26.31 17.21
N SER A 951 -29.55 26.61 17.13
CA SER A 951 -28.85 26.80 15.86
C SER A 951 -28.87 25.53 14.99
N SER A 952 -28.80 24.34 15.59
CA SER A 952 -28.90 23.06 14.88
C SER A 952 -30.32 22.68 14.43
N LYS A 953 -31.35 23.42 14.84
CA LYS A 953 -32.76 23.21 14.43
C LYS A 953 -33.21 24.20 13.36
N ASN A 954 -32.63 25.39 13.33
CA ASN A 954 -33.04 26.46 12.41
C ASN A 954 -32.44 26.33 10.99
N GLN A 955 -31.48 25.42 10.76
CA GLN A 955 -30.92 25.15 9.43
C GLN A 955 -31.62 23.99 8.69
N ASP A 956 -32.53 23.27 9.36
CA ASP A 956 -33.39 22.24 8.75
C ASP A 956 -34.75 22.80 8.28
N MET A 957 -34.96 24.12 8.43
CA MET A 957 -36.08 24.88 7.88
C MET A 957 -35.61 25.75 6.73
#